data_AF-A0A7S1AQ63-F1
#
_entry.id   AF-A0A7S1AQ63-F1
#
_cell.length_a   1.000
_cell.length_b   1.000
_cell.length_c   1.000
_cell.angle_alpha   90.00
_cell.angle_beta   90.00
_cell.angle_gamma   90.00
#
_symmetry.space_group_name_H-M   'P 1'
#
loop_
_entity.id
_entity.type
_entity.pdbx_description
1 polymer ?
#
loop_
_entity_poly.entity_id
_entity_poly.type
_entity_poly.pdbx_seq_one_letter_code
_entity_poly.pdbx_strand_id
1 'polypeptide(L)'
;QVTFSDFKLGAMMEQALDLPTVRVRLRKALELRQKYTPTYVTASSAARLPPMLPGRNLRWEFRNGVMHVIRRLDGVVLEGPESSVGDYYNDLSELSSIRSDGAVNTFCFQRLRLLTMKYELHVINNADQELQEQISTPHRDFYNVRKVDTHVHHSAAMNGKHLLRFIKKKLKSHGTDFVMTVSGERKTLAQIFESLGLGWMDLSLDKLNVVADQNCFHRFDRFNLKYNPLNQPMLRTIFLKTDNEIQGRYLAEITEQLFDDLDESKYQLTEWRLSIYGRARSEWDNLAKWVMNNKLVREHNVWMIQIPRLFNVYKAAGQLQNFQDMLDNIFLPIFDATLDPESHPELSQFLDHVSGFDSVDDETKSSGRNFSSKACDPANWTHTENPSYRYYNYYLQTNLRVLNRVRARAGKSQFSYRPHSGEAGEIHHLDTAFLLADSISHGLNLRKSMPLQYLFYLASIGIAMSPCSNNHLFVSYHKHPFHEFFTRGLNLSLSTDDPLMFHQTKEPLMEEYSLAKQFFRLSSADMCELARNSVLMSGFPASVQASWLGSADRRVNIISRSNVPDARIRFRTRCLEDELGLVQGDDENLMAAFRAGIPQLSEEAPLSFTRQPSPAIKAGTAPVSPSKRATMTPMMTSILPELL
;
A
#
# COMPACT_ATOMS: atom_id res chain seq x y z
N GLN A 1 -55.78 12.16 -18.54
CA GLN A 1 -55.01 10.98 -18.96
C GLN A 1 -53.85 11.44 -19.82
N VAL A 2 -52.66 11.60 -19.24
CA VAL A 2 -51.40 11.69 -19.98
C VAL A 2 -50.38 10.88 -19.19
N THR A 3 -50.25 9.61 -19.53
CA THR A 3 -49.22 8.69 -19.05
C THR A 3 -48.02 8.77 -19.99
N PHE A 4 -47.23 9.83 -19.82
CA PHE A 4 -45.80 9.89 -20.15
C PHE A 4 -45.14 9.99 -18.76
N SER A 5 -44.17 9.18 -18.30
CA SER A 5 -42.94 8.80 -18.98
C SER A 5 -42.06 7.85 -18.12
N ASP A 6 -42.60 6.95 -17.29
CA ASP A 6 -41.74 6.09 -16.45
C ASP A 6 -40.96 5.05 -17.26
N PHE A 7 -41.57 4.50 -18.32
CA PHE A 7 -40.92 3.58 -19.24
C PHE A 7 -39.82 4.22 -20.09
N LYS A 8 -39.95 5.53 -20.43
CA LYS A 8 -38.94 6.24 -21.22
C LYS A 8 -37.74 6.67 -20.39
N LEU A 9 -37.92 7.00 -19.10
CA LEU A 9 -36.82 7.40 -18.22
C LEU A 9 -35.94 6.21 -17.81
N GLY A 10 -36.54 5.05 -17.54
CA GLY A 10 -35.82 3.80 -17.29
C GLY A 10 -34.98 3.36 -18.51
N ALA A 11 -35.54 3.47 -19.71
CA ALA A 11 -34.85 3.16 -20.97
C ALA A 11 -33.68 4.12 -21.27
N MET A 12 -33.74 5.39 -20.84
CA MET A 12 -32.63 6.35 -21.00
C MET A 12 -31.44 6.03 -20.10
N MET A 13 -31.67 5.57 -18.86
CA MET A 13 -30.59 5.16 -17.96
C MET A 13 -29.96 3.83 -18.38
N GLU A 14 -30.77 2.92 -18.92
CA GLU A 14 -30.33 1.66 -19.54
C GLU A 14 -29.47 1.87 -20.79
N GLN A 15 -29.89 2.77 -21.69
CA GLN A 15 -29.09 3.14 -22.86
C GLN A 15 -27.82 3.92 -22.50
N ALA A 16 -27.84 4.71 -21.42
CA ALA A 16 -26.69 5.49 -20.98
C ALA A 16 -25.58 4.66 -20.30
N LEU A 17 -25.95 3.53 -19.66
CA LEU A 17 -25.01 2.70 -18.90
C LEU A 17 -24.43 1.54 -19.71
N ASP A 18 -25.01 1.17 -20.84
CA ASP A 18 -24.58 0.05 -21.71
C ASP A 18 -24.05 -1.15 -20.89
N LEU A 19 -24.88 -1.63 -19.95
CA LEU A 19 -24.48 -2.62 -18.95
C LEU A 19 -23.83 -3.88 -19.53
N PRO A 20 -24.29 -4.45 -20.66
CA PRO A 20 -23.63 -5.61 -21.26
C PRO A 20 -22.16 -5.32 -21.62
N THR A 21 -21.89 -4.19 -22.29
CA THR A 21 -20.53 -3.80 -22.69
C THR A 21 -19.66 -3.49 -21.48
N VAL A 22 -20.18 -2.74 -20.50
CA VAL A 22 -19.45 -2.40 -19.28
C VAL A 22 -19.05 -3.67 -18.52
N ARG A 23 -19.97 -4.62 -18.39
CA ARG A 23 -19.72 -5.90 -17.72
C ARG A 23 -18.62 -6.70 -18.42
N VAL A 24 -18.69 -6.82 -19.75
CA VAL A 24 -17.66 -7.51 -20.55
C VAL A 24 -16.29 -6.86 -20.36
N ARG A 25 -16.22 -5.52 -20.37
CA ARG A 25 -14.98 -4.77 -20.17
C ARG A 25 -14.40 -4.95 -18.76
N LEU A 26 -15.22 -4.87 -17.72
CA LEU A 26 -14.76 -5.07 -16.34
C LEU A 26 -14.30 -6.52 -16.11
N ARG A 27 -15.03 -7.51 -16.65
CA ARG A 27 -14.58 -8.91 -16.64
C ARG A 27 -13.24 -9.06 -17.33
N LYS A 28 -13.08 -8.43 -18.51
CA LYS A 28 -11.83 -8.47 -19.26
C LYS A 28 -10.66 -7.88 -18.44
N ALA A 29 -10.87 -6.77 -17.75
CA ALA A 29 -9.85 -6.20 -16.86
C ALA A 29 -9.45 -7.17 -15.73
N LEU A 30 -10.41 -7.87 -15.13
CA LEU A 30 -10.13 -8.90 -14.11
C LEU A 30 -9.36 -10.10 -14.68
N GLU A 31 -9.71 -10.57 -15.88
CA GLU A 31 -8.98 -11.63 -16.60
C GLU A 31 -7.53 -11.20 -16.91
N LEU A 32 -7.34 -9.95 -17.36
CA LEU A 32 -6.00 -9.40 -17.60
C LEU A 32 -5.16 -9.43 -16.32
N ARG A 33 -5.71 -9.08 -15.16
CA ARG A 33 -4.99 -9.19 -13.88
C ARG A 33 -4.62 -10.63 -13.54
N GLN A 34 -5.52 -11.58 -13.74
CA GLN A 34 -5.27 -13.01 -13.46
C GLN A 34 -4.13 -13.61 -14.30
N LYS A 35 -3.84 -13.04 -15.47
CA LYS A 35 -2.69 -13.43 -16.30
C LYS A 35 -1.34 -13.15 -15.64
N TYR A 36 -1.25 -12.08 -14.84
CA TYR A 36 0.01 -11.60 -14.27
C TYR A 36 0.16 -11.88 -12.77
N THR A 37 -0.95 -11.94 -12.03
CA THR A 37 -0.98 -12.11 -10.57
C THR A 37 -1.77 -13.36 -10.16
N PRO A 38 -1.46 -13.97 -9.00
CA PRO A 38 -0.44 -13.57 -8.02
C PRO A 38 1.00 -13.81 -8.50
N THR A 39 1.95 -13.07 -7.91
CA THR A 39 3.38 -13.23 -8.21
C THR A 39 3.93 -14.55 -7.64
N TYR A 40 3.32 -15.06 -6.58
CA TYR A 40 3.67 -16.33 -5.95
C TYR A 40 2.82 -17.48 -6.50
N VAL A 41 3.39 -18.68 -6.45
CA VAL A 41 2.73 -19.93 -6.82
C VAL A 41 2.03 -20.49 -5.58
N THR A 42 0.74 -20.79 -5.70
CA THR A 42 -0.03 -21.43 -4.63
C THR A 42 0.51 -22.83 -4.33
N ALA A 43 0.39 -23.31 -3.09
CA ALA A 43 0.88 -24.63 -2.69
C ALA A 43 0.33 -25.78 -3.57
N SER A 44 -0.94 -25.68 -4.01
CA SER A 44 -1.56 -26.65 -4.90
C SER A 44 -1.03 -26.61 -6.33
N SER A 45 -0.57 -25.46 -6.80
CA SER A 45 0.11 -25.31 -8.09
C SER A 45 1.56 -25.81 -7.98
N ALA A 46 2.26 -25.46 -6.89
CA ALA A 46 3.62 -25.90 -6.61
C ALA A 46 3.73 -27.43 -6.50
N ALA A 47 2.77 -28.09 -5.86
CA ALA A 47 2.72 -29.56 -5.74
C ALA A 47 2.53 -30.29 -7.07
N ARG A 48 2.00 -29.60 -8.10
CA ARG A 48 1.85 -30.14 -9.46
C ARG A 48 3.09 -29.94 -10.32
N LEU A 49 4.04 -29.13 -9.86
CA LEU A 49 5.29 -28.92 -10.56
C LEU A 49 6.22 -30.11 -10.30
N PRO A 50 6.94 -30.60 -11.32
CA PRO A 50 7.94 -31.65 -11.12
C PRO A 50 9.02 -31.16 -10.15
N PRO A 51 9.52 -32.04 -9.25
CA PRO A 51 10.56 -31.67 -8.31
C PRO A 51 11.81 -31.18 -9.05
N MET A 52 12.49 -30.18 -8.49
CA MET A 52 13.73 -29.67 -9.05
C MET A 52 14.77 -30.79 -9.16
N LEU A 53 15.41 -30.91 -10.33
CA LEU A 53 16.54 -31.80 -10.53
C LEU A 53 17.71 -31.35 -9.61
N PRO A 54 18.47 -32.27 -9.01
CA PRO A 54 19.56 -31.92 -8.10
C PRO A 54 20.56 -30.92 -8.72
N GLY A 55 21.10 -30.04 -7.85
CA GLY A 55 21.74 -28.73 -8.11
C GLY A 55 22.98 -28.64 -9.01
N ARG A 56 23.11 -29.45 -10.07
CA ARG A 56 24.17 -29.29 -11.09
C ARG A 56 23.69 -29.35 -12.53
N ASN A 57 22.40 -29.65 -12.76
CA ASN A 57 21.83 -29.81 -14.10
C ASN A 57 21.02 -28.61 -14.60
N LEU A 58 21.01 -27.49 -13.88
CA LEU A 58 20.26 -26.28 -14.23
C LEU A 58 21.23 -25.13 -14.51
N ARG A 59 20.86 -24.30 -15.49
CA ARG A 59 21.51 -23.01 -15.79
C ARG A 59 20.41 -21.97 -15.96
N TRP A 60 20.73 -20.72 -15.69
CA TRP A 60 19.86 -19.60 -16.01
C TRP A 60 20.46 -18.78 -17.15
N GLU A 61 19.61 -18.08 -17.89
CA GLU A 61 19.99 -17.20 -18.98
C GLU A 61 19.02 -16.02 -19.04
N PHE A 62 19.53 -14.79 -19.08
CA PHE A 62 18.73 -13.62 -19.39
C PHE A 62 18.47 -13.57 -20.90
N ARG A 63 17.20 -13.51 -21.28
CA ARG A 63 16.79 -13.23 -22.67
C ARG A 63 15.89 -12.00 -22.66
N ASN A 64 16.34 -10.94 -23.32
CA ASN A 64 15.66 -9.65 -23.37
C ASN A 64 15.27 -9.12 -21.97
N GLY A 65 16.18 -9.28 -21.00
CA GLY A 65 15.99 -8.85 -19.60
C GLY A 65 15.01 -9.65 -18.77
N VAL A 66 14.52 -10.78 -19.29
CA VAL A 66 13.76 -11.75 -18.52
C VAL A 66 14.56 -13.03 -18.31
N MET A 67 14.54 -13.52 -17.08
CA MET A 67 15.23 -14.73 -16.67
C MET A 67 14.54 -15.98 -17.24
N HIS A 68 15.34 -16.89 -17.79
CA HIS A 68 14.91 -18.20 -18.23
C HIS A 68 15.76 -19.26 -17.53
N VAL A 69 15.12 -20.28 -16.96
CA VAL A 69 15.83 -21.41 -16.35
C VAL A 69 15.81 -22.57 -17.32
N ILE A 70 16.99 -23.10 -17.64
CA ILE A 70 17.24 -24.07 -18.69
C ILE A 70 17.90 -25.31 -18.09
N ARG A 71 17.54 -26.49 -18.61
CA ARG A 71 18.24 -27.74 -18.30
C ARG A 71 19.59 -27.78 -19.03
N ARG A 72 20.70 -27.96 -18.31
CA ARG A 72 22.06 -28.00 -18.87
C ARG A 72 22.26 -29.11 -19.92
N LEU A 73 21.62 -30.27 -19.74
CA LEU A 73 21.79 -31.44 -20.59
C LEU A 73 21.24 -31.22 -22.02
N ASP A 74 20.06 -30.62 -22.12
CA ASP A 74 19.28 -30.60 -23.38
C ASP A 74 19.04 -29.17 -23.91
N GLY A 75 19.38 -28.13 -23.15
CA GLY A 75 19.13 -26.74 -23.52
C GLY A 75 17.65 -26.31 -23.47
N VAL A 76 16.75 -27.19 -23.01
CA VAL A 76 15.30 -26.93 -22.91
C VAL A 76 15.01 -25.94 -21.79
N VAL A 77 14.22 -24.91 -22.11
CA VAL A 77 13.69 -23.93 -21.13
C VAL A 77 12.65 -24.62 -20.25
N LEU A 78 12.93 -24.68 -18.94
CA LEU A 78 12.05 -25.27 -17.93
C LEU A 78 11.12 -24.25 -17.28
N GLU A 79 11.58 -23.00 -17.16
CA GLU A 79 10.81 -21.88 -16.63
C GLU A 79 11.17 -20.60 -17.39
N GLY A 80 10.16 -19.79 -17.67
CA GLY A 80 10.29 -18.51 -18.36
C GLY A 80 9.02 -17.68 -18.19
N PRO A 81 8.99 -16.46 -18.75
CA PRO A 81 7.81 -15.61 -18.70
C PRO A 81 6.66 -16.22 -19.51
N GLU A 82 5.44 -16.07 -19.00
CA GLU A 82 4.23 -16.46 -19.73
C GLU A 82 3.83 -15.44 -20.80
N SER A 83 4.26 -14.20 -20.65
CA SER A 83 3.88 -13.06 -21.50
C SER A 83 5.11 -12.29 -21.93
N SER A 84 5.12 -11.82 -23.18
CA SER A 84 6.16 -10.92 -23.65
C SER A 84 5.92 -9.48 -23.19
N VAL A 85 6.95 -8.64 -23.27
CA VAL A 85 6.86 -7.18 -23.04
C VAL A 85 5.81 -6.57 -23.99
N GLY A 86 5.77 -7.05 -25.24
CA GLY A 86 4.81 -6.58 -26.24
C GLY A 86 3.37 -6.85 -25.85
N ASP A 87 3.08 -8.05 -25.34
CA ASP A 87 1.76 -8.44 -24.84
C ASP A 87 1.38 -7.61 -23.61
N TYR A 88 2.32 -7.39 -22.70
CA TYR A 88 2.10 -6.55 -21.52
C TYR A 88 1.69 -5.12 -21.88
N TYR A 89 2.38 -4.48 -22.83
CA TYR A 89 2.00 -3.14 -23.26
C TYR A 89 0.65 -3.12 -24.01
N ASN A 90 0.31 -4.18 -24.73
CA ASN A 90 -1.02 -4.31 -25.37
C ASN A 90 -2.11 -4.45 -24.30
N ASP A 91 -1.91 -5.33 -23.32
CA ASP A 91 -2.83 -5.54 -22.20
C ASP A 91 -3.01 -4.26 -21.36
N LEU A 92 -1.93 -3.50 -21.14
CA LEU A 92 -1.98 -2.22 -20.45
C LEU A 92 -2.74 -1.15 -21.27
N SER A 93 -2.60 -1.17 -22.59
CA SER A 93 -3.38 -0.30 -23.49
C SER A 93 -4.87 -0.65 -23.44
N GLU A 94 -5.20 -1.94 -23.41
CA GLU A 94 -6.57 -2.43 -23.26
C GLU A 94 -7.16 -2.00 -21.91
N LEU A 95 -6.43 -2.18 -20.81
CA LEU A 95 -6.86 -1.71 -19.49
C LEU A 95 -7.05 -0.19 -19.47
N SER A 96 -6.13 0.57 -20.07
CA SER A 96 -6.26 2.02 -20.20
C SER A 96 -7.48 2.44 -21.04
N SER A 97 -7.85 1.65 -22.06
CA SER A 97 -9.06 1.85 -22.87
C SER A 97 -10.31 1.65 -22.01
N ILE A 98 -10.36 0.55 -21.24
CA ILE A 98 -11.46 0.24 -20.32
C ILE A 98 -11.62 1.33 -19.26
N ARG A 99 -10.51 1.79 -18.67
CA ARG A 99 -10.51 2.86 -17.66
C ARG A 99 -11.00 4.20 -18.20
N SER A 100 -10.66 4.53 -19.43
CA SER A 100 -11.04 5.80 -20.07
C SER A 100 -12.45 5.78 -20.66
N ASP A 101 -13.14 4.64 -20.62
CA ASP A 101 -14.50 4.50 -21.12
C ASP A 101 -15.52 5.23 -20.22
N GLY A 102 -16.38 6.03 -20.85
CA GLY A 102 -17.37 6.85 -20.15
C GLY A 102 -18.43 6.02 -19.42
N ALA A 103 -18.96 4.98 -20.07
CA ALA A 103 -20.01 4.13 -19.49
C ALA A 103 -19.46 3.32 -18.31
N VAL A 104 -18.24 2.78 -18.45
CA VAL A 104 -17.55 2.09 -17.35
C VAL A 104 -17.34 3.03 -16.17
N ASN A 105 -16.90 4.27 -16.41
CA ASN A 105 -16.68 5.25 -15.36
C ASN A 105 -17.98 5.61 -14.62
N THR A 106 -19.06 5.91 -15.34
CA THR A 106 -20.37 6.19 -14.75
C THR A 106 -20.91 5.01 -13.94
N PHE A 107 -20.80 3.79 -14.48
CA PHE A 107 -21.20 2.57 -13.78
C PHE A 107 -20.40 2.39 -12.48
N CYS A 108 -19.07 2.42 -12.55
CA CYS A 108 -18.21 2.23 -11.38
C CYS A 108 -18.46 3.30 -10.32
N PHE A 109 -18.64 4.56 -10.72
CA PHE A 109 -19.01 5.64 -9.81
C PHE A 109 -20.32 5.35 -9.06
N GLN A 110 -21.36 4.91 -9.76
CA GLN A 110 -22.64 4.56 -9.15
C GLN A 110 -22.51 3.38 -8.18
N ARG A 111 -21.77 2.33 -8.57
CA ARG A 111 -21.54 1.15 -7.70
C ARG A 111 -20.74 1.51 -6.45
N LEU A 112 -19.66 2.27 -6.58
CA LEU A 112 -18.84 2.73 -5.45
C LEU A 112 -19.65 3.63 -4.50
N ARG A 113 -20.49 4.50 -5.03
CA ARG A 113 -21.41 5.31 -4.21
C ARG A 113 -22.43 4.44 -3.47
N LEU A 114 -22.97 3.42 -4.14
CA LEU A 114 -23.90 2.46 -3.52
C LEU A 114 -23.22 1.69 -2.38
N LEU A 115 -21.97 1.24 -2.56
CA LEU A 115 -21.20 0.57 -1.50
C LEU A 115 -21.02 1.45 -0.27
N THR A 116 -20.71 2.74 -0.45
CA THR A 116 -20.66 3.70 0.66
C THR A 116 -21.99 3.78 1.39
N MET A 117 -23.10 3.97 0.67
CA MET A 117 -24.44 4.10 1.27
C MET A 117 -24.87 2.81 2.00
N LYS A 118 -24.57 1.64 1.42
CA LYS A 118 -24.81 0.34 2.06
C LYS A 118 -24.07 0.22 3.40
N TYR A 119 -22.81 0.66 3.44
CA TYR A 119 -22.01 0.64 4.67
C TYR A 119 -22.58 1.58 5.73
N GLU A 120 -22.95 2.80 5.36
CA GLU A 120 -23.57 3.77 6.28
C GLU A 120 -24.88 3.22 6.86
N LEU A 121 -25.74 2.64 6.03
CA LEU A 121 -26.98 2.00 6.47
C LEU A 121 -26.72 0.78 7.36
N HIS A 122 -25.71 -0.04 7.02
CA HIS A 122 -25.31 -1.17 7.84
C HIS A 122 -24.87 -0.73 9.23
N VAL A 123 -24.02 0.30 9.32
CA VAL A 123 -23.56 0.84 10.61
C VAL A 123 -24.73 1.38 11.42
N ILE A 124 -25.66 2.12 10.81
CA ILE A 124 -26.84 2.64 11.51
C ILE A 124 -27.71 1.50 12.07
N ASN A 125 -27.94 0.45 11.28
CA ASN A 125 -28.86 -0.63 11.66
C ASN A 125 -28.22 -1.69 12.58
N ASN A 126 -26.90 -1.89 12.52
CA ASN A 126 -26.23 -3.01 13.18
C ASN A 126 -25.17 -2.58 14.20
N ALA A 127 -24.99 -1.29 14.49
CA ALA A 127 -24.02 -0.81 15.47
C ALA A 127 -24.16 -1.50 16.84
N ASP A 128 -25.40 -1.64 17.33
CA ASP A 128 -25.66 -2.32 18.62
C ASP A 128 -25.30 -3.80 18.55
N GLN A 129 -25.63 -4.47 17.43
CA GLN A 129 -25.26 -5.88 17.24
C GLN A 129 -23.75 -6.06 17.21
N GLU A 130 -23.04 -5.22 16.44
CA GLU A 130 -21.58 -5.27 16.36
C GLU A 130 -20.94 -5.04 17.73
N LEU A 131 -21.46 -4.08 18.50
CA LEU A 131 -21.00 -3.81 19.86
C LEU A 131 -21.25 -5.00 20.80
N GLN A 132 -22.43 -5.62 20.76
CA GLN A 132 -22.74 -6.81 21.57
C GLN A 132 -21.81 -7.98 21.22
N GLU A 133 -21.53 -8.21 19.93
CA GLU A 133 -20.59 -9.25 19.49
C GLU A 133 -19.17 -9.00 20.08
N GLN A 134 -18.69 -7.75 20.09
CA GLN A 134 -17.40 -7.41 20.71
C GLN A 134 -17.42 -7.56 22.24
N ILE A 135 -18.45 -7.06 22.92
CA ILE A 135 -18.57 -7.17 24.39
C ILE A 135 -18.64 -8.64 24.83
N SER A 136 -19.33 -9.47 24.06
CA SER A 136 -19.45 -10.90 24.34
C SER A 136 -18.12 -11.66 24.19
N THR A 137 -17.13 -11.07 23.52
CA THR A 137 -15.81 -11.68 23.30
C THR A 137 -14.90 -11.35 24.48
N PRO A 138 -14.56 -12.32 25.35
CA PRO A 138 -13.74 -12.05 26.53
C PRO A 138 -12.31 -11.66 26.13
N HIS A 139 -11.70 -10.75 26.92
CA HIS A 139 -10.28 -10.38 26.88
C HIS A 139 -9.77 -9.67 25.60
N ARG A 140 -10.50 -9.73 24.48
CA ARG A 140 -10.09 -9.09 23.23
C ARG A 140 -10.64 -7.68 23.12
N ASP A 141 -9.75 -6.78 22.78
CA ASP A 141 -10.04 -5.40 22.44
C ASP A 141 -9.03 -4.94 21.37
N PHE A 142 -9.09 -3.66 20.99
CA PHE A 142 -8.15 -3.12 20.01
C PHE A 142 -6.67 -3.23 20.47
N TYR A 143 -6.35 -3.18 21.75
CA TYR A 143 -4.96 -3.27 22.22
C TYR A 143 -4.42 -4.70 22.15
N ASN A 144 -5.29 -5.69 22.32
CA ASN A 144 -4.91 -7.10 22.37
C ASN A 144 -5.03 -7.86 21.03
N VAL A 145 -5.42 -7.17 19.95
CA VAL A 145 -5.40 -7.72 18.58
C VAL A 145 -4.08 -7.42 17.89
N ARG A 146 -3.56 -8.40 17.16
CA ARG A 146 -2.31 -8.23 16.41
C ARG A 146 -2.54 -7.28 15.26
N LYS A 147 -1.59 -6.39 15.03
CA LYS A 147 -1.57 -5.46 13.92
C LYS A 147 -0.15 -5.36 13.37
N VAL A 148 -0.05 -5.33 12.06
CA VAL A 148 1.22 -5.29 11.35
C VAL A 148 1.37 -3.92 10.72
N ASP A 149 2.50 -3.27 10.93
CA ASP A 149 2.90 -2.15 10.11
C ASP A 149 3.38 -2.67 8.75
N THR A 150 2.47 -2.65 7.77
CA THR A 150 2.69 -3.21 6.44
C THR A 150 3.54 -2.30 5.55
N HIS A 151 3.89 -1.09 6.01
CA HIS A 151 4.63 -0.14 5.19
C HIS A 151 5.53 0.77 6.02
N VAL A 152 6.79 0.35 6.22
CA VAL A 152 7.80 1.14 6.93
C VAL A 152 9.17 1.03 6.27
N HIS A 153 9.84 2.17 6.09
CA HIS A 153 11.23 2.22 5.68
C HIS A 153 12.16 2.02 6.89
N HIS A 154 12.97 0.95 6.88
CA HIS A 154 13.83 0.59 8.02
C HIS A 154 14.73 1.74 8.49
N SER A 155 15.33 2.47 7.54
CA SER A 155 16.24 3.59 7.84
C SER A 155 15.57 4.77 8.56
N ALA A 156 14.24 4.79 8.62
CA ALA A 156 13.44 5.80 9.30
C ALA A 156 12.44 5.18 10.30
N ALA A 157 12.62 3.92 10.70
CA ALA A 157 11.69 3.23 11.58
C ALA A 157 11.74 3.72 13.05
N MET A 158 12.82 4.37 13.48
CA MET A 158 12.92 4.97 14.81
C MET A 158 12.36 6.40 14.84
N ASN A 159 11.87 6.85 16.00
CA ASN A 159 11.53 8.26 16.19
C ASN A 159 12.78 9.16 16.32
N GLY A 160 12.62 10.46 16.07
CA GLY A 160 13.73 11.42 16.11
C GLY A 160 14.38 11.56 17.49
N LYS A 161 13.62 11.39 18.58
CA LYS A 161 14.13 11.43 19.96
C LYS A 161 15.07 10.26 20.25
N HIS A 162 14.75 9.07 19.74
CA HIS A 162 15.56 7.86 19.85
C HIS A 162 16.87 8.03 19.11
N LEU A 163 16.81 8.47 17.85
CA LEU A 163 18.01 8.73 17.04
C LEU A 163 18.93 9.76 17.73
N LEU A 164 18.36 10.87 18.22
CA LEU A 164 19.12 11.88 18.95
C LEU A 164 19.82 11.30 20.19
N ARG A 165 19.08 10.53 21.00
CA ARG A 165 19.62 9.86 22.20
C ARG A 165 20.75 8.90 21.83
N PHE A 166 20.59 8.15 20.74
CA PHE A 166 21.59 7.22 20.25
C PHE A 166 22.87 7.95 19.82
N ILE A 167 22.75 9.00 19.00
CA ILE A 167 23.89 9.81 18.54
C ILE A 167 24.63 10.41 19.74
N LYS A 168 23.91 10.98 20.73
CA LYS A 168 24.51 11.52 21.96
C LYS A 168 25.26 10.43 22.74
N LYS A 169 24.68 9.25 22.91
CA LYS A 169 25.31 8.12 23.59
C LYS A 169 26.60 7.71 22.88
N LYS A 170 26.58 7.58 21.55
CA LYS A 170 27.75 7.21 20.75
C LYS A 170 28.84 8.26 20.76
N LEU A 171 28.51 9.54 20.68
CA LEU A 171 29.50 10.60 20.78
C LEU A 171 30.19 10.62 22.16
N LYS A 172 29.46 10.29 23.24
CA LYS A 172 30.02 10.24 24.61
C LYS A 172 30.87 8.99 24.89
N SER A 173 30.47 7.83 24.38
CA SER A 173 31.08 6.53 24.73
C SER A 173 32.02 5.96 23.66
N HIS A 174 31.82 6.34 22.40
CA HIS A 174 32.48 5.79 21.22
C HIS A 174 33.02 6.89 20.30
N GLY A 175 33.41 8.04 20.88
CA GLY A 175 33.97 9.16 20.11
C GLY A 175 35.27 8.83 19.37
N THR A 176 36.02 7.83 19.84
CA THR A 176 37.29 7.37 19.25
C THR A 176 37.09 6.36 18.11
N ASP A 177 35.87 5.89 17.85
CA ASP A 177 35.61 4.93 16.79
C ASP A 177 35.88 5.57 15.42
N PHE A 178 36.67 4.90 14.58
CA PHE A 178 36.89 5.32 13.19
C PHE A 178 35.65 5.01 12.37
N VAL A 179 35.04 6.05 11.79
CA VAL A 179 33.71 5.92 11.15
C VAL A 179 33.72 6.22 9.65
N MET A 180 34.68 7.01 9.17
CA MET A 180 34.76 7.41 7.76
C MET A 180 36.15 7.93 7.39
N THR A 181 36.59 7.59 6.19
CA THR A 181 37.73 8.21 5.53
C THR A 181 37.28 9.43 4.75
N VAL A 182 37.81 10.61 5.09
CA VAL A 182 37.53 11.86 4.36
C VAL A 182 38.84 12.38 3.79
N SER A 183 38.91 12.56 2.47
CA SER A 183 40.12 13.03 1.77
C SER A 183 41.37 12.16 2.01
N GLY A 184 41.20 10.85 2.17
CA GLY A 184 42.29 9.89 2.41
C GLY A 184 42.73 9.77 3.88
N GLU A 185 42.18 10.58 4.78
CA GLU A 185 42.46 10.49 6.22
C GLU A 185 41.30 9.82 6.96
N ARG A 186 41.61 8.84 7.82
CA ARG A 186 40.62 8.16 8.67
C ARG A 186 40.20 9.08 9.80
N LYS A 187 38.92 9.47 9.83
CA LYS A 187 38.36 10.32 10.87
C LYS A 187 37.58 9.53 11.91
N THR A 188 37.76 9.90 13.17
CA THR A 188 36.96 9.39 14.28
C THR A 188 35.62 10.11 14.37
N LEU A 189 34.66 9.52 15.08
CA LEU A 189 33.35 10.15 15.30
C LEU A 189 33.50 11.53 15.97
N ALA A 190 34.38 11.67 16.96
CA ALA A 190 34.66 12.93 17.62
C ALA A 190 35.20 13.99 16.64
N GLN A 191 36.18 13.62 15.80
CA GLN A 191 36.76 14.53 14.81
C GLN A 191 35.73 15.02 13.78
N ILE A 192 34.78 14.16 13.39
CA ILE A 192 33.70 14.57 12.49
C ILE A 192 32.80 15.61 13.16
N PHE A 193 32.39 15.39 14.40
CA PHE A 193 31.54 16.34 15.14
C PHE A 193 32.29 17.65 15.46
N GLU A 194 33.58 17.58 15.77
CA GLU A 194 34.45 18.76 15.92
C GLU A 194 34.54 19.58 14.64
N SER A 195 34.67 18.92 13.47
CA SER A 195 34.68 19.62 12.17
C SER A 195 33.37 20.34 11.83
N LEU A 196 32.26 19.88 12.43
CA LEU A 196 30.95 20.52 12.32
C LEU A 196 30.74 21.62 13.37
N GLY A 197 31.68 21.80 14.31
CA GLY A 197 31.58 22.75 15.40
C GLY A 197 30.47 22.40 16.41
N LEU A 198 30.15 21.12 16.58
CA LEU A 198 29.05 20.66 17.42
C LEU A 198 29.51 19.70 18.51
N GLY A 199 29.25 20.04 19.78
CA GLY A 199 29.40 19.13 20.91
C GLY A 199 28.15 18.29 21.16
N TRP A 200 28.27 17.28 22.04
CA TRP A 200 27.14 16.42 22.43
C TRP A 200 26.03 17.16 23.17
N MET A 201 26.37 18.21 23.93
CA MET A 201 25.41 19.08 24.63
C MET A 201 24.61 19.95 23.66
N ASP A 202 25.20 20.31 22.52
CA ASP A 202 24.59 21.22 21.56
C ASP A 202 23.51 20.56 20.71
N LEU A 203 23.48 19.22 20.66
CA LEU A 203 22.54 18.46 19.85
C LEU A 203 21.12 18.56 20.41
N SER A 204 20.19 19.04 19.60
CA SER A 204 18.75 19.06 19.87
C SER A 204 18.00 18.40 18.71
N LEU A 205 16.71 18.11 18.92
CA LEU A 205 15.85 17.55 17.87
C LEU A 205 15.72 18.53 16.69
N ASP A 206 15.59 19.82 16.99
CA ASP A 206 15.46 20.86 15.96
C ASP A 206 16.72 20.98 15.10
N LYS A 207 17.90 20.90 15.72
CA LYS A 207 19.17 20.89 14.97
C LYS A 207 19.29 19.63 14.11
N LEU A 208 18.84 18.48 14.62
CA LEU A 208 18.87 17.22 13.86
C LEU A 208 18.11 17.34 12.53
N ASN A 209 17.05 18.16 12.48
CA ASN A 209 16.28 18.52 11.29
C ASN A 209 15.75 17.31 10.49
N VAL A 210 15.34 16.26 11.19
CA VAL A 210 14.81 15.02 10.59
C VAL A 210 13.28 15.01 10.50
N VAL A 211 12.60 15.86 11.26
CA VAL A 211 11.12 15.95 11.26
C VAL A 211 10.65 16.70 10.01
N ALA A 212 9.63 16.16 9.35
CA ALA A 212 9.00 16.79 8.21
C ALA A 212 8.17 18.00 8.66
N ASP A 213 8.29 19.10 7.92
CA ASP A 213 7.59 20.36 8.18
C ASP A 213 6.73 20.74 6.96
N GLN A 214 5.98 21.85 7.08
CA GLN A 214 5.14 22.37 5.98
C GLN A 214 5.94 22.62 4.69
N ASN A 215 7.25 22.82 4.78
CA ASN A 215 8.14 23.04 3.65
C ASN A 215 8.36 21.79 2.78
N CYS A 216 7.99 20.61 3.28
CA CYS A 216 8.06 19.33 2.56
C CYS A 216 6.83 19.08 1.68
N PHE A 217 5.74 19.85 1.85
CA PHE A 217 4.51 19.68 1.08
C PHE A 217 4.76 19.91 -0.42
N HIS A 218 4.48 18.91 -1.24
CA HIS A 218 4.81 18.83 -2.67
C HIS A 218 6.30 18.98 -3.02
N ARG A 219 7.21 18.86 -2.04
CA ARG A 219 8.67 19.03 -2.21
C ARG A 219 9.41 17.78 -1.77
N PHE A 220 9.30 16.74 -2.60
CA PHE A 220 9.94 15.45 -2.35
C PHE A 220 11.48 15.54 -2.29
N ASP A 221 12.08 16.54 -2.96
CA ASP A 221 13.50 16.86 -2.83
C ASP A 221 13.88 17.29 -1.41
N ARG A 222 13.05 18.11 -0.75
CA ARG A 222 13.25 18.52 0.64
C ARG A 222 13.02 17.36 1.61
N PHE A 223 12.02 16.52 1.33
CA PHE A 223 11.81 15.28 2.08
C PHE A 223 13.04 14.37 2.04
N ASN A 224 13.65 14.15 0.87
CA ASN A 224 14.87 13.36 0.75
C ASN A 224 16.04 13.88 1.61
N LEU A 225 16.12 15.21 1.82
CA LEU A 225 17.13 15.82 2.67
C LEU A 225 16.90 15.52 4.16
N LYS A 226 15.67 15.21 4.59
CA LYS A 226 15.35 14.86 5.99
C LYS A 226 15.96 13.54 6.43
N TYR A 227 16.33 12.66 5.49
CA TYR A 227 17.16 11.49 5.79
C TYR A 227 18.61 11.83 6.18
N ASN A 228 19.04 13.09 6.05
CA ASN A 228 20.39 13.53 6.43
C ASN A 228 20.35 14.22 7.80
N PRO A 229 20.74 13.54 8.89
CA PRO A 229 20.83 14.17 10.21
C PRO A 229 21.74 15.40 10.17
N LEU A 230 21.32 16.50 10.80
CA LEU A 230 22.02 17.81 10.77
C LEU A 230 22.23 18.36 9.35
N ASN A 231 21.45 17.91 8.36
CA ASN A 231 21.64 18.15 6.94
C ASN A 231 23.01 17.69 6.40
N GLN A 232 23.65 16.72 7.07
CA GLN A 232 24.96 16.19 6.70
C GLN A 232 24.82 14.77 6.10
N PRO A 233 25.07 14.58 4.80
CA PRO A 233 25.02 13.25 4.16
C PRO A 233 25.97 12.25 4.81
N MET A 234 27.11 12.71 5.34
CA MET A 234 28.07 11.86 6.05
C MET A 234 27.44 11.17 7.26
N LEU A 235 26.61 11.88 8.03
CA LEU A 235 25.96 11.32 9.21
C LEU A 235 24.87 10.31 8.83
N ARG A 236 24.18 10.50 7.70
CA ARG A 236 23.29 9.48 7.15
C ARG A 236 24.07 8.20 6.84
N THR A 237 25.22 8.31 6.19
CA THR A 237 26.05 7.13 5.87
C THR A 237 26.55 6.43 7.14
N ILE A 238 26.94 7.18 8.17
CA ILE A 238 27.46 6.61 9.42
C ILE A 238 26.36 5.91 10.24
N PHE A 239 25.20 6.55 10.42
CA PHE A 239 24.17 6.06 11.35
C PHE A 239 23.04 5.28 10.67
N LEU A 240 22.73 5.56 9.40
CA LEU A 240 21.50 5.12 8.73
C LEU A 240 21.76 4.28 7.46
N LYS A 241 22.99 3.83 7.22
CA LYS A 241 23.31 2.90 6.12
C LYS A 241 23.88 1.59 6.65
N THR A 242 23.53 0.51 5.95
CA THR A 242 24.03 -0.85 6.18
C THR A 242 25.46 -1.03 5.63
N ASP A 243 25.76 -0.39 4.50
CA ASP A 243 27.05 -0.43 3.82
C ASP A 243 27.84 0.86 4.06
N ASN A 244 28.81 0.79 4.98
CA ASN A 244 29.74 1.87 5.34
C ASN A 244 31.05 1.29 5.92
N GLU A 245 32.02 2.14 6.26
CA GLU A 245 33.34 1.67 6.76
C GLU A 245 33.29 0.90 8.08
N ILE A 246 32.24 1.09 8.89
CA ILE A 246 31.99 0.33 10.12
C ILE A 246 31.04 -0.85 9.90
N GLN A 247 30.83 -1.24 8.64
CA GLN A 247 29.98 -2.36 8.24
C GLN A 247 28.56 -2.29 8.82
N GLY A 248 28.01 -1.07 8.91
CA GLY A 248 26.64 -0.84 9.37
C GLY A 248 26.41 -1.09 10.86
N ARG A 249 27.48 -1.19 11.68
CA ARG A 249 27.40 -1.48 13.12
C ARG A 249 26.41 -0.60 13.86
N TYR A 250 26.44 0.72 13.66
CA TYR A 250 25.54 1.64 14.37
C TYR A 250 24.07 1.44 14.00
N LEU A 251 23.77 1.20 12.73
CA LEU A 251 22.41 0.92 12.30
C LEU A 251 21.93 -0.43 12.86
N ALA A 252 22.80 -1.44 12.94
CA ALA A 252 22.48 -2.71 13.57
C ALA A 252 22.13 -2.54 15.06
N GLU A 253 22.91 -1.76 15.81
CA GLU A 253 22.63 -1.47 17.22
C GLU A 253 21.35 -0.66 17.44
N ILE A 254 21.00 0.24 16.51
CA ILE A 254 19.69 0.94 16.54
C ILE A 254 18.58 -0.09 16.29
N THR A 255 18.76 -0.96 15.31
CA THR A 255 17.78 -1.99 14.95
C THR A 255 17.53 -2.96 16.12
N GLU A 256 18.57 -3.33 16.85
CA GLU A 256 18.45 -4.15 18.06
C GLU A 256 17.60 -3.46 19.14
N GLN A 257 17.81 -2.16 19.38
CA GLN A 257 16.97 -1.39 20.32
C GLN A 257 15.51 -1.29 19.86
N LEU A 258 15.27 -1.22 18.54
CA LEU A 258 13.91 -1.24 18.01
C LEU A 258 13.25 -2.61 18.16
N PHE A 259 14.01 -3.70 18.08
CA PHE A 259 13.50 -5.02 18.39
C PHE A 259 13.12 -5.16 19.85
N ASP A 260 13.93 -4.62 20.78
CA ASP A 260 13.58 -4.61 22.21
C ASP A 260 12.24 -3.89 22.45
N ASP A 261 12.03 -2.74 21.78
CA ASP A 261 10.77 -1.98 21.87
C ASP A 261 9.57 -2.75 21.24
N LEU A 262 9.80 -3.55 20.19
CA LEU A 262 8.78 -4.42 19.60
C LEU A 262 8.46 -5.64 20.48
N ASP A 263 9.46 -6.22 21.13
CA ASP A 263 9.28 -7.35 22.04
C ASP A 263 8.51 -6.95 23.31
N GLU A 264 8.69 -5.71 23.79
CA GLU A 264 7.81 -5.09 24.79
C GLU A 264 6.36 -4.95 24.27
N SER A 265 6.21 -4.62 22.98
CA SER A 265 4.95 -4.32 22.29
C SER A 265 4.33 -5.55 21.61
N LYS A 266 4.05 -6.62 22.38
CA LYS A 266 3.59 -7.96 21.92
C LYS A 266 2.61 -8.02 20.74
N TYR A 267 1.71 -7.06 20.58
CA TYR A 267 0.66 -7.08 19.55
C TYR A 267 1.00 -6.26 18.29
N GLN A 268 2.13 -5.56 18.30
CA GLN A 268 2.63 -4.78 17.16
C GLN A 268 3.72 -5.58 16.45
N LEU A 269 3.57 -5.66 15.14
CA LEU A 269 4.45 -6.41 14.24
C LEU A 269 4.86 -5.48 13.11
N THR A 270 5.97 -5.77 12.43
CA THR A 270 6.48 -4.87 11.39
C THR A 270 6.93 -5.61 10.14
N GLU A 271 6.83 -4.93 9.00
CA GLU A 271 7.48 -5.30 7.76
C GLU A 271 8.46 -4.20 7.34
N TRP A 272 9.69 -4.30 7.81
CA TRP A 272 10.70 -3.28 7.54
C TRP A 272 11.34 -3.44 6.16
N ARG A 273 11.48 -2.31 5.45
CA ARG A 273 12.10 -2.29 4.12
C ARG A 273 13.59 -1.99 4.14
N LEU A 274 14.37 -2.88 3.53
CA LEU A 274 15.81 -2.71 3.28
C LEU A 274 16.06 -2.44 1.79
N SER A 275 17.02 -1.57 1.48
CA SER A 275 17.28 -1.16 0.09
C SER A 275 18.31 -2.04 -0.59
N ILE A 276 18.01 -2.48 -1.80
CA ILE A 276 18.98 -2.96 -2.79
C ILE A 276 18.92 -2.01 -3.98
N TYR A 277 20.06 -1.42 -4.35
CA TYR A 277 20.12 -0.38 -5.38
C TYR A 277 20.39 -0.95 -6.76
N GLY A 278 20.94 -2.16 -6.86
CA GLY A 278 21.29 -2.79 -8.12
C GLY A 278 22.55 -2.20 -8.76
N ARG A 279 23.44 -1.59 -7.96
CA ARG A 279 24.70 -1.00 -8.46
C ARG A 279 25.82 -2.03 -8.61
N ALA A 280 25.81 -3.05 -7.75
CA ALA A 280 26.79 -4.12 -7.74
C ALA A 280 26.16 -5.41 -7.24
N ARG A 281 26.65 -6.56 -7.74
CA ARG A 281 26.19 -7.89 -7.32
C ARG A 281 26.46 -8.17 -5.84
N SER A 282 27.53 -7.59 -5.30
CA SER A 282 27.91 -7.75 -3.88
C SER A 282 26.96 -7.09 -2.89
N GLU A 283 26.02 -6.25 -3.34
CA GLU A 283 25.05 -5.58 -2.44
C GLU A 283 24.22 -6.61 -1.66
N TRP A 284 23.83 -7.72 -2.29
CA TRP A 284 23.08 -8.79 -1.63
C TRP A 284 23.88 -9.51 -0.56
N ASP A 285 25.11 -9.90 -0.87
CA ASP A 285 25.99 -10.58 0.10
C ASP A 285 26.33 -9.68 1.28
N ASN A 286 26.59 -8.39 1.02
CA ASN A 286 26.86 -7.40 2.06
C ASN A 286 25.65 -7.22 2.97
N LEU A 287 24.44 -7.13 2.40
CA LEU A 287 23.22 -6.99 3.17
C LEU A 287 22.91 -8.25 3.98
N ALA A 288 23.04 -9.43 3.38
CA ALA A 288 22.82 -10.71 4.07
C ALA A 288 23.79 -10.89 5.23
N LYS A 289 25.09 -10.62 5.02
CA LYS A 289 26.10 -10.63 6.09
C LYS A 289 25.77 -9.64 7.20
N TRP A 290 25.31 -8.45 6.86
CA TRP A 290 24.90 -7.45 7.86
C TRP A 290 23.74 -7.96 8.72
N VAL A 291 22.68 -8.55 8.14
CA VAL A 291 21.55 -9.09 8.90
C VAL A 291 21.96 -10.29 9.76
N MET A 292 22.68 -11.25 9.18
CA MET A 292 23.01 -12.52 9.84
C MET A 292 24.07 -12.35 10.92
N ASN A 293 25.16 -11.62 10.65
CA ASN A 293 26.24 -11.43 11.62
C ASN A 293 25.80 -10.62 12.84
N ASN A 294 24.88 -9.66 12.64
CA ASN A 294 24.30 -8.87 13.73
C ASN A 294 23.03 -9.51 14.35
N LYS A 295 22.65 -10.72 13.93
CA LYS A 295 21.49 -11.47 14.45
C LYS A 295 20.17 -10.67 14.41
N LEU A 296 19.93 -9.96 13.31
CA LEU A 296 18.80 -9.04 13.12
C LEU A 296 17.54 -9.76 12.58
N VAL A 297 17.28 -10.95 13.10
CA VAL A 297 16.08 -11.75 12.78
C VAL A 297 15.30 -11.96 14.07
N ARG A 298 14.00 -11.65 14.05
CA ARG A 298 13.05 -11.78 15.17
C ARG A 298 11.70 -12.26 14.66
N GLU A 299 10.89 -12.85 15.53
CA GLU A 299 9.57 -13.36 15.18
C GLU A 299 8.56 -12.23 14.86
N HIS A 300 8.77 -11.04 15.42
CA HIS A 300 7.84 -9.90 15.28
C HIS A 300 8.08 -9.06 14.02
N ASN A 301 9.13 -9.35 13.23
CA ASN A 301 9.46 -8.60 12.02
C ASN A 301 9.80 -9.51 10.85
N VAL A 302 9.34 -9.15 9.66
CA VAL A 302 9.82 -9.71 8.39
C VAL A 302 10.41 -8.63 7.52
N TRP A 303 11.37 -8.99 6.67
CA TRP A 303 12.06 -8.03 5.81
C TRP A 303 11.40 -7.92 4.45
N MET A 304 11.36 -6.71 3.89
CA MET A 304 10.96 -6.46 2.52
C MET A 304 12.10 -5.74 1.79
N ILE A 305 12.31 -6.06 0.52
CA ILE A 305 13.40 -5.47 -0.27
C ILE A 305 12.84 -4.37 -1.15
N GLN A 306 13.28 -3.13 -0.93
CA GLN A 306 12.91 -2.01 -1.78
C GLN A 306 14.00 -1.72 -2.82
N ILE A 307 13.57 -1.48 -4.04
CA ILE A 307 14.42 -1.17 -5.19
C ILE A 307 14.11 0.26 -5.64
N PRO A 308 15.00 1.23 -5.36
CA PRO A 308 14.83 2.59 -5.82
C PRO A 308 15.00 2.70 -7.33
N ARG A 309 14.09 3.41 -8.01
CA ARG A 309 14.10 3.65 -9.46
C ARG A 309 15.10 4.74 -9.87
N LEU A 310 16.38 4.54 -9.54
CA LEU A 310 17.44 5.55 -9.68
C LEU A 310 18.49 5.24 -10.77
N PHE A 311 18.14 4.45 -11.79
CA PHE A 311 19.06 4.07 -12.87
C PHE A 311 19.78 5.26 -13.50
N ASN A 312 19.07 6.36 -13.78
CA ASN A 312 19.66 7.57 -14.36
C ASN A 312 20.79 8.16 -13.51
N VAL A 313 20.68 8.10 -12.18
CA VAL A 313 21.71 8.59 -11.25
C VAL A 313 22.96 7.71 -11.33
N TYR A 314 22.78 6.39 -11.33
CA TYR A 314 23.89 5.43 -11.39
C TYR A 314 24.55 5.38 -12.77
N LYS A 315 23.76 5.56 -13.83
CA LYS A 315 24.24 5.70 -15.20
C LYS A 315 25.06 6.97 -15.38
N ALA A 316 24.58 8.11 -14.86
CA ALA A 316 25.34 9.37 -14.87
C ALA A 316 26.64 9.30 -14.05
N ALA A 317 26.64 8.51 -12.96
CA ALA A 317 27.84 8.23 -12.17
C ALA A 317 28.80 7.21 -12.81
N GLY A 318 28.46 6.65 -13.98
CA GLY A 318 29.27 5.64 -14.67
C GLY A 318 29.31 4.27 -13.99
N GLN A 319 28.42 4.01 -13.03
CA GLN A 319 28.36 2.74 -12.28
C GLN A 319 27.66 1.63 -13.06
N LEU A 320 26.77 1.99 -13.99
CA LEU A 320 26.00 1.06 -14.83
C LEU A 320 26.17 1.41 -16.31
N GLN A 321 26.22 0.42 -17.20
CA GLN A 321 26.28 0.64 -18.65
C GLN A 321 24.91 0.61 -19.30
N ASN A 322 24.02 -0.26 -18.86
CA ASN A 322 22.66 -0.34 -19.36
C ASN A 322 21.69 -0.80 -18.27
N PHE A 323 20.39 -0.83 -18.57
CA PHE A 323 19.39 -1.27 -17.60
C PHE A 323 19.51 -2.78 -17.27
N GLN A 324 20.03 -3.60 -18.20
CA GLN A 324 20.31 -5.01 -17.93
C GLN A 324 21.30 -5.19 -16.79
N ASP A 325 22.35 -4.37 -16.68
CA ASP A 325 23.32 -4.45 -15.59
C ASP A 325 22.64 -4.26 -14.22
N MET A 326 21.64 -3.37 -14.14
CA MET A 326 20.86 -3.18 -12.92
C MET A 326 20.06 -4.43 -12.58
N LEU A 327 19.37 -5.02 -13.57
CA LEU A 327 18.61 -6.26 -13.40
C LEU A 327 19.52 -7.44 -13.03
N ASP A 328 20.70 -7.51 -13.61
CA ASP A 328 21.72 -8.52 -13.30
C ASP A 328 22.14 -8.42 -11.84
N ASN A 329 22.45 -7.22 -11.36
CA ASN A 329 22.84 -6.98 -9.99
C ASN A 329 21.72 -7.30 -8.98
N ILE A 330 20.46 -7.14 -9.37
CA ILE A 330 19.30 -7.44 -8.53
C ILE A 330 18.99 -8.94 -8.51
N PHE A 331 18.92 -9.60 -9.66
CA PHE A 331 18.38 -10.95 -9.76
C PHE A 331 19.43 -12.05 -9.75
N LEU A 332 20.63 -11.86 -10.32
CA LEU A 332 21.61 -12.95 -10.40
C LEU A 332 21.99 -13.53 -9.03
N PRO A 333 22.34 -12.73 -8.01
CA PRO A 333 22.75 -13.26 -6.71
C PRO A 333 21.66 -14.10 -6.03
N ILE A 334 20.39 -13.70 -6.15
CA ILE A 334 19.27 -14.42 -5.53
C ILE A 334 18.85 -15.67 -6.33
N PHE A 335 19.08 -15.71 -7.64
CA PHE A 335 18.93 -16.93 -8.45
C PHE A 335 20.05 -17.93 -8.13
N ASP A 336 21.30 -17.46 -8.04
CA ASP A 336 22.46 -18.29 -7.66
C ASP A 336 22.25 -18.88 -6.26
N ALA A 337 21.90 -18.07 -5.26
CA ALA A 337 21.59 -18.55 -3.91
C ALA A 337 20.39 -19.50 -3.83
N THR A 338 19.46 -19.42 -4.78
CA THR A 338 18.29 -20.33 -4.83
C THR A 338 18.66 -21.69 -5.42
N LEU A 339 19.46 -21.71 -6.48
CA LEU A 339 19.84 -22.94 -7.19
C LEU A 339 21.01 -23.66 -6.52
N ASP A 340 21.97 -22.91 -5.98
CA ASP A 340 23.14 -23.40 -5.27
C ASP A 340 23.30 -22.64 -3.93
N PRO A 341 22.61 -23.10 -2.86
CA PRO A 341 22.68 -22.45 -1.55
C PRO A 341 24.08 -22.42 -0.93
N GLU A 342 24.99 -23.31 -1.34
CA GLU A 342 26.37 -23.35 -0.82
C GLU A 342 27.23 -22.20 -1.36
N SER A 343 26.88 -21.66 -2.53
CA SER A 343 27.58 -20.52 -3.13
C SER A 343 27.38 -19.21 -2.34
N HIS A 344 26.21 -19.07 -1.71
CA HIS A 344 25.83 -17.89 -0.93
C HIS A 344 25.04 -18.31 0.34
N PRO A 345 25.71 -18.86 1.38
CA PRO A 345 25.03 -19.48 2.51
C PRO A 345 24.27 -18.47 3.37
N GLU A 346 24.85 -17.31 3.70
CA GLU A 346 24.17 -16.28 4.48
C GLU A 346 23.01 -15.65 3.71
N LEU A 347 23.16 -15.49 2.39
CA LEU A 347 22.10 -14.96 1.53
C LEU A 347 20.93 -15.93 1.45
N SER A 348 21.16 -17.24 1.28
CA SER A 348 20.06 -18.20 1.26
C SER A 348 19.27 -18.19 2.57
N GLN A 349 19.92 -18.04 3.72
CA GLN A 349 19.23 -17.93 5.01
C GLN A 349 18.46 -16.61 5.14
N PHE A 350 19.07 -15.49 4.74
CA PHE A 350 18.41 -14.19 4.75
C PHE A 350 17.13 -14.17 3.90
N LEU A 351 17.17 -14.78 2.71
CA LEU A 351 16.02 -14.86 1.80
C LEU A 351 14.82 -15.63 2.39
N ASP A 352 15.02 -16.50 3.37
CA ASP A 352 13.92 -17.19 4.06
C ASP A 352 13.15 -16.25 5.02
N HIS A 353 13.75 -15.12 5.40
CA HIS A 353 13.15 -14.05 6.21
C HIS A 353 12.66 -12.85 5.40
N VAL A 354 12.80 -12.88 4.07
CA VAL A 354 12.30 -11.84 3.17
C VAL A 354 10.91 -12.20 2.67
N SER A 355 9.96 -11.28 2.80
CA SER A 355 8.56 -11.49 2.44
C SER A 355 8.17 -10.97 1.05
N GLY A 356 8.95 -10.05 0.49
CA GLY A 356 8.63 -9.47 -0.81
C GLY A 356 9.54 -8.36 -1.28
N PHE A 357 9.17 -7.81 -2.43
CA PHE A 357 9.85 -6.72 -3.12
C PHE A 357 8.95 -5.52 -3.33
N ASP A 358 9.55 -4.34 -3.28
CA ASP A 358 8.93 -3.03 -3.47
C ASP A 358 9.73 -2.20 -4.48
N SER A 359 9.07 -1.32 -5.23
CA SER A 359 9.69 -0.36 -6.15
C SER A 359 9.39 1.06 -5.66
N VAL A 360 10.44 1.82 -5.36
CA VAL A 360 10.36 3.13 -4.69
C VAL A 360 11.05 4.24 -5.49
N ASP A 361 10.88 5.49 -5.06
CA ASP A 361 11.36 6.79 -5.58
C ASP A 361 10.19 7.72 -5.93
N ASP A 362 10.48 9.01 -6.05
CA ASP A 362 9.56 10.09 -6.33
C ASP A 362 8.67 9.82 -7.57
N GLU A 363 7.40 9.49 -7.32
CA GLU A 363 6.42 9.23 -8.38
C GLU A 363 6.05 10.47 -9.18
N THR A 364 6.35 11.69 -8.70
CA THR A 364 6.03 12.93 -9.44
C THR A 364 6.92 13.12 -10.67
N LYS A 365 8.10 12.48 -10.69
CA LYS A 365 9.02 12.55 -11.82
C LYS A 365 8.43 11.79 -13.01
N SER A 366 7.96 12.53 -14.01
CA SER A 366 7.54 11.94 -15.27
C SER A 366 8.75 11.32 -15.98
N SER A 367 8.63 10.06 -16.39
CA SER A 367 9.58 9.45 -17.31
C SER A 367 9.51 10.16 -18.67
N GLY A 368 10.66 10.41 -19.31
CA GLY A 368 10.70 11.02 -20.63
C GLY A 368 9.82 10.27 -21.62
N ARG A 369 8.96 10.97 -22.36
CA ARG A 369 8.05 10.38 -23.38
C ARG A 369 8.78 10.11 -24.71
N ASN A 370 10.11 10.22 -24.72
CA ASN A 370 10.91 10.29 -25.94
C ASN A 370 11.12 8.91 -26.59
N PHE A 371 10.96 7.81 -25.84
CA PHE A 371 11.24 6.46 -26.33
C PHE A 371 10.11 5.48 -26.07
N SER A 372 9.80 4.67 -27.09
CA SER A 372 8.86 3.56 -26.96
C SER A 372 9.49 2.45 -26.14
N SER A 373 9.13 2.38 -24.86
CA SER A 373 9.55 1.30 -23.95
C SER A 373 9.20 -0.11 -24.45
N LYS A 374 8.31 -0.24 -25.43
CA LYS A 374 7.94 -1.51 -26.08
C LYS A 374 9.03 -2.05 -27.02
N ALA A 375 9.91 -1.19 -27.54
CA ALA A 375 10.86 -1.53 -28.61
C ALA A 375 12.32 -1.62 -28.15
N CYS A 376 12.61 -1.30 -26.87
CA CYS A 376 13.97 -1.28 -26.34
C CYS A 376 14.13 -2.34 -25.25
N ASP A 377 14.96 -3.35 -25.51
CA ASP A 377 15.34 -4.36 -24.51
C ASP A 377 16.26 -3.76 -23.44
N PRO A 378 16.31 -4.30 -22.21
CA PRO A 378 17.11 -3.75 -21.12
C PRO A 378 18.60 -3.62 -21.44
N ALA A 379 19.15 -4.52 -22.24
CA ALA A 379 20.55 -4.49 -22.68
C ALA A 379 20.82 -3.31 -23.63
N ASN A 380 19.83 -2.90 -24.41
CA ASN A 380 19.91 -1.78 -25.35
C ASN A 380 19.57 -0.44 -24.70
N TRP A 381 18.97 -0.44 -23.50
CA TRP A 381 18.71 0.78 -22.73
C TRP A 381 20.00 1.35 -22.15
N THR A 382 20.75 2.06 -22.99
CA THR A 382 22.05 2.68 -22.68
C THR A 382 21.96 4.19 -22.48
N HIS A 383 20.79 4.78 -22.72
CA HIS A 383 20.55 6.22 -22.55
C HIS A 383 20.58 6.63 -21.07
N THR A 384 20.82 7.92 -20.82
CA THR A 384 20.84 8.49 -19.46
C THR A 384 19.44 8.72 -18.89
N GLU A 385 18.39 8.68 -19.72
CA GLU A 385 17.01 8.80 -19.28
C GLU A 385 16.61 7.59 -18.41
N ASN A 386 15.85 7.86 -17.34
CA ASN A 386 15.36 6.83 -16.44
C ASN A 386 14.24 6.03 -17.13
N PRO A 387 14.25 4.68 -17.11
CA PRO A 387 13.14 3.89 -17.62
C PRO A 387 11.81 4.24 -16.95
N SER A 388 10.71 3.99 -17.66
CA SER A 388 9.39 4.34 -17.16
C SER A 388 8.93 3.46 -16.00
N TYR A 389 7.99 3.96 -15.18
CA TYR A 389 7.39 3.19 -14.09
C TYR A 389 6.89 1.82 -14.58
N ARG A 390 6.16 1.81 -15.71
CA ARG A 390 5.66 0.59 -16.37
C ARG A 390 6.79 -0.41 -16.66
N TYR A 391 7.89 0.10 -17.20
CA TYR A 391 9.03 -0.72 -17.62
C TYR A 391 9.76 -1.34 -16.43
N TYR A 392 10.09 -0.55 -15.40
CA TYR A 392 10.67 -1.06 -14.16
C TYR A 392 9.82 -2.18 -13.55
N ASN A 393 8.55 -1.89 -13.33
CA ASN A 393 7.65 -2.81 -12.64
C ASN A 393 7.44 -4.10 -13.42
N TYR A 394 7.38 -4.05 -14.75
CA TYR A 394 7.30 -5.24 -15.60
C TYR A 394 8.50 -6.17 -15.39
N TYR A 395 9.73 -5.68 -15.53
CA TYR A 395 10.92 -6.54 -15.40
C TYR A 395 11.15 -7.00 -13.97
N LEU A 396 10.86 -6.15 -12.97
CA LEU A 396 10.95 -6.56 -11.57
C LEU A 396 9.97 -7.69 -11.27
N GLN A 397 8.69 -7.52 -11.60
CA GLN A 397 7.66 -8.51 -11.30
C GLN A 397 7.82 -9.80 -12.11
N THR A 398 8.14 -9.69 -13.41
CA THR A 398 8.28 -10.86 -14.28
C THR A 398 9.43 -11.75 -13.83
N ASN A 399 10.60 -11.15 -13.52
CA ASN A 399 11.74 -11.90 -13.01
C ASN A 399 11.47 -12.50 -11.63
N LEU A 400 10.75 -11.76 -10.76
CA LEU A 400 10.34 -12.27 -9.46
C LEU A 400 9.38 -13.47 -9.57
N ARG A 401 8.46 -13.44 -10.53
CA ARG A 401 7.52 -14.54 -10.80
C ARG A 401 8.25 -15.80 -11.26
N VAL A 402 9.25 -15.65 -12.14
CA VAL A 402 10.12 -16.78 -12.55
C VAL A 402 10.89 -17.32 -11.35
N LEU A 403 11.48 -16.44 -10.53
CA LEU A 403 12.20 -16.83 -9.32
C LEU A 403 11.29 -17.59 -8.34
N ASN A 404 10.09 -17.11 -8.10
CA ASN A 404 9.12 -17.74 -7.21
C ASN A 404 8.73 -19.15 -7.66
N ARG A 405 8.60 -19.41 -8.96
CA ARG A 405 8.35 -20.77 -9.47
C ARG A 405 9.50 -21.72 -9.17
N VAL A 406 10.73 -21.24 -9.35
CA VAL A 406 11.94 -21.99 -9.03
C VAL A 406 12.01 -22.27 -7.53
N ARG A 407 11.80 -21.24 -6.70
CA ARG A 407 11.80 -21.35 -5.24
C ARG A 407 10.69 -22.28 -4.74
N ALA A 408 9.48 -22.21 -5.32
CA ALA A 408 8.37 -23.08 -4.98
C ALA A 408 8.67 -24.56 -5.30
N ARG A 409 9.28 -24.86 -6.46
CA ARG A 409 9.73 -26.22 -6.80
C ARG A 409 10.84 -26.74 -5.87
N ALA A 410 11.65 -25.83 -5.33
CA ALA A 410 12.68 -26.13 -4.35
C ALA A 410 12.15 -26.16 -2.90
N GLY A 411 10.86 -25.92 -2.67
CA GLY A 411 10.27 -25.86 -1.33
C GLY A 411 10.74 -24.68 -0.47
N LYS A 412 11.29 -23.62 -1.09
CA LYS A 412 11.79 -22.41 -0.41
C LYS A 412 10.70 -21.34 -0.28
N SER A 413 10.96 -20.31 0.54
CA SER A 413 10.07 -19.15 0.68
C SER A 413 9.85 -18.44 -0.66
N GLN A 414 8.72 -17.74 -0.82
CA GLN A 414 8.39 -16.98 -2.03
C GLN A 414 8.20 -15.51 -1.68
N PHE A 415 8.26 -14.66 -2.69
CA PHE A 415 8.24 -13.21 -2.52
C PHE A 415 6.98 -12.59 -3.14
N SER A 416 6.30 -11.74 -2.38
CA SER A 416 5.23 -10.88 -2.89
C SER A 416 5.79 -9.65 -3.61
N TYR A 417 5.10 -9.14 -4.63
CA TYR A 417 5.43 -7.86 -5.27
C TYR A 417 4.46 -6.77 -4.79
N ARG A 418 4.96 -5.82 -3.99
CA ARG A 418 4.15 -4.76 -3.36
C ARG A 418 4.80 -3.38 -3.57
N PRO A 419 4.66 -2.79 -4.76
CA PRO A 419 5.31 -1.54 -5.11
C PRO A 419 4.60 -0.33 -4.47
N HIS A 420 5.36 0.75 -4.26
CA HIS A 420 4.78 2.08 -4.14
C HIS A 420 4.08 2.44 -5.45
N SER A 421 2.80 2.78 -5.35
CA SER A 421 1.99 3.13 -6.50
C SER A 421 0.88 4.10 -6.16
N GLY A 422 0.85 5.21 -6.88
CA GLY A 422 -0.26 6.15 -6.86
C GLY A 422 -0.32 6.99 -5.60
N GLU A 423 0.81 7.16 -4.91
CA GLU A 423 0.96 8.23 -3.93
C GLU A 423 0.92 9.60 -4.65
N ALA A 424 1.66 9.69 -5.74
CA ALA A 424 1.72 10.84 -6.62
C ALA A 424 1.82 10.39 -8.09
N GLY A 425 2.31 11.25 -8.97
CA GLY A 425 2.54 10.89 -10.38
C GLY A 425 1.29 10.70 -11.24
N GLU A 426 1.46 9.99 -12.35
CA GLU A 426 0.43 9.74 -13.35
C GLU A 426 -0.46 8.53 -12.98
N ILE A 427 -1.75 8.57 -13.36
CA ILE A 427 -2.74 7.50 -13.05
C ILE A 427 -2.30 6.13 -13.55
N HIS A 428 -1.52 6.07 -14.63
CA HIS A 428 -1.10 4.81 -15.23
C HIS A 428 -0.15 3.98 -14.34
N HIS A 429 0.43 4.57 -13.29
CA HIS A 429 1.15 3.80 -12.27
C HIS A 429 0.20 2.77 -11.64
N LEU A 430 -1.05 3.17 -11.39
CA LEU A 430 -2.10 2.28 -10.87
C LEU A 430 -2.61 1.28 -11.91
N ASP A 431 -2.62 1.63 -13.21
CA ASP A 431 -2.88 0.64 -14.28
C ASP A 431 -1.83 -0.48 -14.24
N THR A 432 -0.55 -0.10 -14.06
CA THR A 432 0.58 -1.03 -13.95
C THR A 432 0.47 -1.90 -12.70
N ALA A 433 0.24 -1.27 -11.55
CA ALA A 433 0.13 -1.98 -10.28
C ALA A 433 -1.11 -2.89 -10.24
N PHE A 434 -2.23 -2.49 -10.86
CA PHE A 434 -3.40 -3.34 -11.00
C PHE A 434 -3.11 -4.62 -11.78
N LEU A 435 -2.22 -4.61 -12.77
CA LEU A 435 -1.86 -5.85 -13.47
C LEU A 435 -0.83 -6.65 -12.68
N LEU A 436 0.20 -6.01 -12.14
CA LEU A 436 1.42 -6.70 -11.68
C LEU A 436 1.51 -6.91 -10.17
N ALA A 437 0.91 -6.04 -9.36
CA ALA A 437 1.13 -6.04 -7.91
C ALA A 437 0.20 -6.98 -7.14
N ASP A 438 0.72 -7.62 -6.09
CA ASP A 438 -0.07 -8.39 -5.13
C ASP A 438 -0.82 -7.46 -4.16
N SER A 439 -0.16 -6.37 -3.73
CA SER A 439 -0.74 -5.23 -3.00
C SER A 439 0.03 -3.95 -3.33
N ILE A 440 -0.43 -2.78 -2.91
CA ILE A 440 0.27 -1.51 -3.17
C ILE A 440 0.47 -0.70 -1.90
N SER A 441 1.44 0.21 -1.96
CA SER A 441 1.59 1.28 -0.98
C SER A 441 0.95 2.58 -1.46
N HIS A 442 0.33 3.31 -0.54
CA HIS A 442 -0.38 4.58 -0.70
C HIS A 442 -1.71 4.52 -1.47
N GLY A 443 -1.70 4.37 -2.80
CA GLY A 443 -2.91 4.33 -3.62
C GLY A 443 -3.80 5.60 -3.62
N LEU A 444 -3.29 6.76 -3.18
CA LEU A 444 -4.03 8.03 -3.10
C LEU A 444 -4.76 8.39 -4.40
N ASN A 445 -4.10 8.21 -5.54
CA ASN A 445 -4.58 8.55 -6.86
C ASN A 445 -5.75 7.67 -7.35
N LEU A 446 -6.12 6.59 -6.64
CA LEU A 446 -7.35 5.85 -6.93
C LEU A 446 -8.59 6.73 -6.84
N ARG A 447 -8.55 7.81 -6.03
CA ARG A 447 -9.62 8.83 -5.96
C ARG A 447 -9.89 9.52 -7.31
N LYS A 448 -8.93 9.47 -8.24
CA LYS A 448 -9.03 10.10 -9.57
C LYS A 448 -9.59 9.15 -10.64
N SER A 449 -9.78 7.87 -10.33
CA SER A 449 -10.27 6.87 -11.28
C SER A 449 -11.25 5.90 -10.63
N MET A 450 -12.55 6.11 -10.89
CA MET A 450 -13.62 5.23 -10.40
C MET A 450 -13.49 3.80 -10.95
N PRO A 451 -13.17 3.56 -12.24
CA PRO A 451 -12.96 2.20 -12.74
C PRO A 451 -11.84 1.46 -12.01
N LEU A 452 -10.67 2.07 -11.82
CA LEU A 452 -9.57 1.43 -11.10
C LEU A 452 -9.94 1.16 -9.65
N GLN A 453 -10.54 2.13 -8.96
CA GLN A 453 -10.93 1.93 -7.56
C GLN A 453 -11.93 0.77 -7.41
N TYR A 454 -12.89 0.66 -8.32
CA TYR A 454 -13.84 -0.46 -8.33
C TYR A 454 -13.15 -1.80 -8.66
N LEU A 455 -12.22 -1.81 -9.61
CA LEU A 455 -11.41 -3.00 -9.92
C LEU A 455 -10.54 -3.44 -8.73
N PHE A 456 -9.94 -2.50 -7.99
CA PHE A 456 -9.19 -2.78 -6.75
C PHE A 456 -10.09 -3.39 -5.67
N TYR A 457 -11.34 -2.91 -5.56
CA TYR A 457 -12.34 -3.48 -4.68
C TYR A 457 -12.71 -4.92 -5.09
N LEU A 458 -13.10 -5.14 -6.35
CA LEU A 458 -13.49 -6.46 -6.86
C LEU A 458 -12.36 -7.50 -6.74
N ALA A 459 -11.12 -7.10 -7.05
CA ALA A 459 -9.95 -7.96 -6.93
C ALA A 459 -9.38 -8.04 -5.49
N SER A 460 -9.98 -7.33 -4.52
CA SER A 460 -9.55 -7.28 -3.12
C SER A 460 -8.07 -6.96 -2.91
N ILE A 461 -7.51 -6.11 -3.77
CA ILE A 461 -6.08 -5.73 -3.75
C ILE A 461 -5.79 -4.94 -2.48
N GLY A 462 -4.78 -5.36 -1.73
CA GLY A 462 -4.34 -4.67 -0.51
C GLY A 462 -3.77 -3.28 -0.81
N ILE A 463 -4.11 -2.30 0.03
CA ILE A 463 -3.58 -0.93 -0.04
C ILE A 463 -3.11 -0.54 1.37
N ALA A 464 -1.79 -0.44 1.55
CA ALA A 464 -1.20 0.09 2.77
C ALA A 464 -1.14 1.62 2.69
N MET A 465 -1.94 2.31 3.50
CA MET A 465 -2.02 3.77 3.47
C MET A 465 -1.36 4.38 4.70
N SER A 466 -0.61 5.47 4.50
CA SER A 466 0.06 6.22 5.56
C SER A 466 -0.45 7.66 5.65
N PRO A 467 -1.65 7.90 6.23
CA PRO A 467 -2.24 9.24 6.32
C PRO A 467 -1.33 10.33 6.91
N CYS A 468 -0.54 10.05 7.96
CA CYS A 468 0.37 11.06 8.52
C CYS A 468 1.50 11.46 7.56
N SER A 469 2.11 10.51 6.87
CA SER A 469 3.10 10.80 5.81
C SER A 469 2.46 11.63 4.70
N ASN A 470 1.32 11.15 4.18
CA ASN A 470 0.62 11.81 3.09
C ASN A 470 0.13 13.22 3.45
N ASN A 471 -0.18 13.48 4.73
CA ASN A 471 -0.48 14.82 5.24
C ASN A 471 0.65 15.82 5.08
N HIS A 472 1.89 15.40 5.28
CA HIS A 472 3.05 16.27 5.17
C HIS A 472 3.56 16.43 3.73
N LEU A 473 3.28 15.46 2.85
CA LEU A 473 3.84 15.42 1.51
C LEU A 473 2.87 15.81 0.39
N PHE A 474 1.60 15.39 0.44
CA PHE A 474 0.74 15.42 -0.76
C PHE A 474 -0.70 15.88 -0.54
N VAL A 475 -1.33 15.54 0.59
CA VAL A 475 -2.76 15.80 0.81
C VAL A 475 -3.05 16.01 2.28
N SER A 476 -3.69 17.12 2.64
CA SER A 476 -4.07 17.38 4.03
C SER A 476 -4.92 16.24 4.62
N TYR A 477 -4.75 15.93 5.90
CA TYR A 477 -5.37 14.79 6.57
C TYR A 477 -6.90 14.72 6.35
N HIS A 478 -7.60 15.85 6.46
CA HIS A 478 -9.06 15.93 6.22
C HIS A 478 -9.52 15.61 4.79
N LYS A 479 -8.63 15.76 3.80
CA LYS A 479 -8.90 15.48 2.38
C LYS A 479 -8.36 14.11 1.95
N HIS A 480 -7.83 13.35 2.90
CA HIS A 480 -7.27 12.04 2.65
C HIS A 480 -8.39 11.04 2.30
N PRO A 481 -8.27 10.25 1.23
CA PRO A 481 -9.35 9.40 0.74
C PRO A 481 -9.53 8.09 1.55
N PHE A 482 -8.74 7.89 2.61
CA PHE A 482 -8.74 6.67 3.42
C PHE A 482 -10.15 6.29 3.91
N HIS A 483 -10.87 7.22 4.53
CA HIS A 483 -12.21 6.92 5.06
C HIS A 483 -13.20 6.57 3.93
N GLU A 484 -13.12 7.26 2.79
CA GLU A 484 -13.93 6.95 1.61
C GLU A 484 -13.62 5.54 1.07
N PHE A 485 -12.34 5.15 1.02
CA PHE A 485 -11.95 3.82 0.57
C PHE A 485 -12.36 2.73 1.57
N PHE A 486 -12.23 3.00 2.87
CA PHE A 486 -12.61 2.09 3.94
C PHE A 486 -14.12 1.84 3.96
N THR A 487 -14.93 2.89 3.86
CA THR A 487 -16.41 2.78 3.82
C THR A 487 -16.86 1.96 2.62
N ARG A 488 -16.24 2.17 1.44
CA ARG A 488 -16.49 1.36 0.22
C ARG A 488 -16.07 -0.11 0.34
N GLY A 489 -15.26 -0.46 1.33
CA GLY A 489 -14.82 -1.84 1.58
C GLY A 489 -13.57 -2.25 0.81
N LEU A 490 -12.76 -1.27 0.35
CA LEU A 490 -11.42 -1.59 -0.17
C LEU A 490 -10.57 -2.26 0.92
N ASN A 491 -9.64 -3.11 0.50
CA ASN A 491 -8.76 -3.85 1.41
C ASN A 491 -7.63 -2.95 1.92
N LEU A 492 -7.89 -2.21 3.00
CA LEU A 492 -6.93 -1.25 3.55
C LEU A 492 -6.22 -1.76 4.80
N SER A 493 -4.97 -1.33 4.96
CA SER A 493 -4.25 -1.28 6.24
C SER A 493 -3.73 0.14 6.49
N LEU A 494 -3.54 0.48 7.77
CA LEU A 494 -2.82 1.68 8.19
C LEU A 494 -1.34 1.36 8.40
N SER A 495 -0.48 2.30 8.05
CA SER A 495 0.97 2.16 8.14
C SER A 495 1.67 3.49 8.43
N THR A 496 2.94 3.43 8.83
CA THR A 496 3.66 4.61 9.33
C THR A 496 4.60 5.27 8.32
N ASP A 497 5.07 4.55 7.30
CA ASP A 497 6.02 5.04 6.30
C ASP A 497 7.42 5.34 6.88
N ASP A 498 7.64 6.58 7.34
CA ASP A 498 8.87 7.05 7.96
C ASP A 498 8.60 7.63 9.36
N PRO A 499 8.47 6.79 10.41
CA PRO A 499 8.31 7.23 11.81
C PRO A 499 9.26 8.35 12.25
N LEU A 500 10.51 8.33 11.76
CA LEU A 500 11.53 9.35 12.03
C LEU A 500 11.07 10.76 11.69
N MET A 501 10.26 10.89 10.64
CA MET A 501 9.89 12.17 10.05
C MET A 501 8.48 12.60 10.43
N PHE A 502 7.57 11.65 10.65
CA PHE A 502 6.14 11.93 10.75
C PHE A 502 5.53 11.67 12.13
N HIS A 503 6.21 10.92 13.01
CA HIS A 503 5.66 10.46 14.29
C HIS A 503 6.46 11.01 15.47
N GLN A 504 5.78 11.23 16.58
CA GLN A 504 6.37 11.82 17.80
C GLN A 504 6.43 10.85 18.97
N THR A 505 5.64 9.78 18.93
CA THR A 505 5.51 8.82 20.03
C THR A 505 6.55 7.68 19.96
N LYS A 506 6.61 6.84 21.01
CA LYS A 506 7.42 5.61 21.01
C LYS A 506 6.79 4.53 20.12
N GLU A 507 5.48 4.55 19.96
CA GLU A 507 4.69 3.54 19.23
C GLU A 507 4.03 4.18 17.99
N PRO A 508 4.80 4.38 16.89
CA PRO A 508 4.34 5.18 15.74
C PRO A 508 3.09 4.59 15.08
N LEU A 509 2.98 3.26 15.01
CA LEU A 509 1.79 2.62 14.45
C LEU A 509 0.54 2.93 15.29
N MET A 510 0.65 2.86 16.62
CA MET A 510 -0.46 3.19 17.51
C MET A 510 -0.85 4.68 17.45
N GLU A 511 0.11 5.57 17.21
CA GLU A 511 -0.16 6.98 16.91
C GLU A 511 -0.95 7.13 15.60
N GLU A 512 -0.58 6.42 14.53
CA GLU A 512 -1.32 6.43 13.25
C GLU A 512 -2.78 5.99 13.43
N TYR A 513 -2.99 4.86 14.11
CA TYR A 513 -4.32 4.36 14.44
C TYR A 513 -5.10 5.34 15.32
N SER A 514 -4.47 5.94 16.33
CA SER A 514 -5.13 6.88 17.24
C SER A 514 -5.56 8.15 16.51
N LEU A 515 -4.73 8.70 15.63
CA LEU A 515 -5.07 9.87 14.81
C LEU A 515 -6.19 9.52 13.81
N ALA A 516 -6.08 8.39 13.11
CA ALA A 516 -7.12 7.96 12.17
C ALA A 516 -8.47 7.78 12.88
N LYS A 517 -8.47 7.21 14.08
CA LYS A 517 -9.67 7.06 14.91
C LYS A 517 -10.33 8.39 15.22
N GLN A 518 -9.55 9.40 15.64
CA GLN A 518 -10.10 10.71 16.03
C GLN A 518 -10.57 11.52 14.82
N PHE A 519 -9.79 11.54 13.74
CA PHE A 519 -10.11 12.34 12.56
C PHE A 519 -11.22 11.72 11.70
N PHE A 520 -11.23 10.41 11.53
CA PHE A 520 -12.23 9.70 10.72
C PHE A 520 -13.38 9.13 11.55
N ARG A 521 -13.36 9.30 12.89
CA ARG A 521 -14.39 8.81 13.83
C ARG A 521 -14.60 7.30 13.76
N LEU A 522 -13.51 6.54 13.67
CA LEU A 522 -13.55 5.09 13.55
C LEU A 522 -14.01 4.43 14.88
N SER A 523 -14.89 3.45 14.76
CA SER A 523 -15.35 2.61 15.87
C SER A 523 -14.29 1.56 16.25
N SER A 524 -14.47 0.88 17.39
CA SER A 524 -13.60 -0.24 17.78
C SER A 524 -13.62 -1.37 16.74
N ALA A 525 -14.78 -1.66 16.15
CA ALA A 525 -14.94 -2.64 15.08
C ALA A 525 -14.11 -2.26 13.84
N ASP A 526 -14.13 -0.99 13.44
CA ASP A 526 -13.34 -0.49 12.30
C ASP A 526 -11.84 -0.64 12.54
N MET A 527 -11.39 -0.30 13.74
CA MET A 527 -10.00 -0.40 14.15
C MET A 527 -9.52 -1.85 14.15
N CYS A 528 -10.36 -2.78 14.61
CA CYS A 528 -10.07 -4.23 14.57
C CYS A 528 -10.12 -4.77 13.13
N GLU A 529 -11.01 -4.28 12.27
CA GLU A 529 -11.08 -4.64 10.84
C GLU A 529 -9.79 -4.25 10.12
N LEU A 530 -9.29 -3.04 10.35
CA LEU A 530 -8.02 -2.55 9.82
C LEU A 530 -6.82 -3.36 10.34
N ALA A 531 -6.79 -3.66 11.65
CA ALA A 531 -5.76 -4.50 12.24
C ALA A 531 -5.77 -5.92 11.64
N ARG A 532 -6.94 -6.54 11.50
CA ARG A 532 -7.09 -7.85 10.83
C ARG A 532 -6.61 -7.80 9.39
N ASN A 533 -6.99 -6.78 8.62
CA ASN A 533 -6.56 -6.63 7.24
C ASN A 533 -5.04 -6.44 7.13
N SER A 534 -4.42 -5.73 8.07
CA SER A 534 -2.95 -5.57 8.10
C SER A 534 -2.23 -6.92 8.26
N VAL A 535 -2.74 -7.82 9.11
CA VAL A 535 -2.19 -9.17 9.28
C VAL A 535 -2.36 -10.00 8.00
N LEU A 536 -3.53 -9.95 7.36
CA LEU A 536 -3.79 -10.71 6.12
C LEU A 536 -3.00 -10.16 4.92
N MET A 537 -2.74 -8.86 4.89
CA MET A 537 -1.92 -8.20 3.86
C MET A 537 -0.42 -8.42 4.08
N SER A 538 -0.04 -8.81 5.30
CA SER A 538 1.35 -8.93 5.67
C SER A 538 2.05 -10.08 4.97
N GLY A 539 3.38 -10.00 4.92
CA GLY A 539 4.25 -11.02 4.37
C GLY A 539 4.62 -12.17 5.32
N PHE A 540 3.99 -12.25 6.50
CA PHE A 540 4.21 -13.37 7.43
C PHE A 540 3.69 -14.70 6.85
N PRO A 541 4.29 -15.85 7.21
CA PRO A 541 3.81 -17.15 6.75
C PRO A 541 2.33 -17.37 7.10
N ALA A 542 1.58 -18.02 6.20
CA ALA A 542 0.15 -18.27 6.39
C ALA A 542 -0.16 -19.05 7.68
N SER A 543 0.74 -19.93 8.13
CA SER A 543 0.63 -20.63 9.42
C SER A 543 0.68 -19.67 10.61
N VAL A 544 1.56 -18.67 10.55
CA VAL A 544 1.71 -17.64 11.58
C VAL A 544 0.50 -16.72 11.59
N GLN A 545 0.04 -16.26 10.41
CA GLN A 545 -1.20 -15.48 10.29
C GLN A 545 -2.42 -16.23 10.85
N ALA A 546 -2.54 -17.52 10.53
CA ALA A 546 -3.60 -18.38 11.07
C ALA A 546 -3.49 -18.57 12.59
N SER A 547 -2.29 -18.59 13.16
CA SER A 547 -2.11 -18.64 14.63
C SER A 547 -2.64 -17.37 15.33
N TRP A 548 -2.51 -16.22 14.67
CA TRP A 548 -2.92 -14.92 15.20
C TRP A 548 -4.41 -14.66 15.03
N LEU A 549 -4.96 -14.93 13.84
CA LEU A 549 -6.35 -14.64 13.47
C LEU A 549 -7.28 -15.84 13.54
N GLY A 550 -6.74 -17.05 13.67
CA GLY A 550 -7.50 -18.30 13.58
C GLY A 550 -7.57 -18.88 12.16
N SER A 551 -7.45 -18.04 11.13
CA SER A 551 -7.37 -18.45 9.73
C SER A 551 -6.59 -17.41 8.92
N ALA A 552 -5.88 -17.88 7.89
CA ALA A 552 -5.28 -17.02 6.87
C ALA A 552 -6.25 -16.74 5.71
N ASP A 553 -7.42 -17.39 5.68
CA ASP A 553 -8.46 -17.08 4.70
C ASP A 553 -9.21 -15.80 5.11
N ARG A 554 -9.22 -14.82 4.21
CA ARG A 554 -9.93 -13.55 4.37
C ARG A 554 -11.42 -13.72 4.64
N ARG A 555 -12.05 -14.79 4.14
CA ARG A 555 -13.49 -15.06 4.32
C ARG A 555 -13.84 -15.65 5.69
N VAL A 556 -12.86 -16.23 6.37
CA VAL A 556 -13.06 -16.87 7.67
C VAL A 556 -12.69 -15.88 8.78
N ASN A 557 -13.60 -15.66 9.71
CA ASN A 557 -13.37 -14.84 10.88
C ASN A 557 -13.47 -15.67 12.15
N ILE A 558 -12.53 -15.45 13.07
CA ILE A 558 -12.62 -15.96 14.43
C ILE A 558 -12.58 -14.75 15.36
N ILE A 559 -13.75 -14.31 15.81
CA ILE A 559 -13.90 -13.09 16.62
C ILE A 559 -13.06 -13.13 17.91
N SER A 560 -12.89 -14.30 18.54
CA SER A 560 -12.03 -14.47 19.73
C SER A 560 -10.53 -14.22 19.50
N ARG A 561 -10.14 -14.02 18.24
CA ARG A 561 -8.78 -13.71 17.80
C ARG A 561 -8.69 -12.31 17.20
N SER A 562 -9.58 -11.98 16.27
CA SER A 562 -9.56 -10.72 15.50
C SER A 562 -10.30 -9.57 16.17
N ASN A 563 -11.23 -9.86 17.08
CA ASN A 563 -12.19 -8.91 17.65
C ASN A 563 -13.04 -8.14 16.62
N VAL A 564 -13.11 -8.63 15.38
CA VAL A 564 -13.98 -8.08 14.34
C VAL A 564 -15.34 -8.78 14.45
N PRO A 565 -16.44 -8.04 14.57
CA PRO A 565 -17.79 -8.62 14.56
C PRO A 565 -18.03 -9.51 13.33
N ASP A 566 -18.69 -10.64 13.53
CA ASP A 566 -19.06 -11.52 12.43
C ASP A 566 -20.12 -10.85 11.54
N ALA A 567 -20.98 -10.01 12.12
CA ALA A 567 -21.90 -9.16 11.35
C ALA A 567 -21.18 -8.29 10.32
N ARG A 568 -20.04 -7.69 10.71
CA ARG A 568 -19.21 -6.87 9.82
C ARG A 568 -18.64 -7.68 8.66
N ILE A 569 -18.06 -8.84 8.95
CA ILE A 569 -17.43 -9.68 7.92
C ILE A 569 -18.48 -10.26 6.97
N ARG A 570 -19.65 -10.68 7.48
CA ARG A 570 -20.78 -11.10 6.65
C ARG A 570 -21.24 -9.98 5.71
N PHE A 571 -21.38 -8.75 6.22
CA PHE A 571 -21.73 -7.60 5.40
C PHE A 571 -20.72 -7.34 4.28
N ARG A 572 -19.42 -7.30 4.61
CA ARG A 572 -18.34 -7.08 3.62
C ARG A 572 -18.31 -8.17 2.55
N THR A 573 -18.43 -9.43 2.98
CA THR A 573 -18.39 -10.61 2.09
C THR A 573 -19.58 -10.61 1.15
N ARG A 574 -20.80 -10.40 1.67
CA ARG A 574 -22.02 -10.34 0.86
C ARG A 574 -21.99 -9.20 -0.16
N CYS A 575 -21.54 -8.01 0.25
CA CYS A 575 -21.38 -6.90 -0.70
C CYS A 575 -20.43 -7.27 -1.85
N LEU A 576 -19.29 -7.89 -1.54
CA LEU A 576 -18.32 -8.28 -2.55
C LEU A 576 -18.88 -9.37 -3.49
N GLU A 577 -19.57 -10.37 -2.94
CA GLU A 577 -20.20 -11.44 -3.70
C GLU A 577 -21.32 -10.90 -4.62
N ASP A 578 -22.14 -9.96 -4.14
CA ASP A 578 -23.17 -9.30 -4.94
C ASP A 578 -22.55 -8.53 -6.13
N GLU A 579 -21.48 -7.76 -5.89
CA GLU A 579 -20.81 -6.99 -6.95
C GLU A 579 -20.05 -7.90 -7.93
N LEU A 580 -19.41 -8.96 -7.46
CA LEU A 580 -18.79 -9.97 -8.32
C LEU A 580 -19.84 -10.72 -9.14
N GLY A 581 -20.98 -11.08 -8.53
CA GLY A 581 -22.13 -11.68 -9.22
C GLY A 581 -22.64 -10.78 -10.34
N LEU A 582 -22.74 -9.47 -10.11
CA LEU A 582 -23.15 -8.50 -11.14
C LEU A 582 -22.15 -8.42 -12.32
N VAL A 583 -20.85 -8.54 -12.05
CA VAL A 583 -19.82 -8.47 -13.11
C VAL A 583 -19.63 -9.83 -13.81
N GLN A 584 -19.74 -10.94 -13.09
CA GLN A 584 -19.43 -12.27 -13.59
C GLN A 584 -20.65 -13.07 -14.06
N GLY A 585 -21.82 -12.95 -13.41
CA GLY A 585 -22.97 -13.85 -13.52
C GLY A 585 -23.94 -13.57 -14.67
N ASP A 586 -24.34 -14.59 -15.43
CA ASP A 586 -25.04 -14.50 -16.73
C ASP A 586 -26.54 -14.15 -16.66
N ASP A 587 -26.92 -13.25 -15.74
CA ASP A 587 -28.31 -12.88 -15.53
C ASP A 587 -28.99 -12.39 -16.82
N GLU A 588 -30.11 -13.02 -17.18
CA GLU A 588 -30.93 -12.64 -18.34
C GLU A 588 -31.51 -11.22 -18.20
N ASN A 589 -31.64 -10.71 -16.96
CA ASN A 589 -32.15 -9.38 -16.65
C ASN A 589 -31.16 -8.56 -15.79
N LEU A 590 -30.10 -8.08 -16.44
CA LEU A 590 -29.01 -7.27 -15.86
C LEU A 590 -29.49 -6.05 -15.07
N MET A 591 -30.60 -5.44 -15.48
CA MET A 591 -31.15 -4.26 -14.80
C MET A 591 -31.85 -4.62 -13.49
N ALA A 592 -32.50 -5.78 -13.44
CA ALA A 592 -33.02 -6.30 -12.17
C ALA A 592 -31.87 -6.59 -11.21
N ALA A 593 -30.79 -7.24 -11.67
CA ALA A 593 -29.59 -7.49 -10.86
C ALA A 593 -28.92 -6.19 -10.38
N PHE A 594 -28.80 -5.19 -11.27
CA PHE A 594 -28.28 -3.87 -10.92
C PHE A 594 -29.11 -3.18 -9.83
N ARG A 595 -30.44 -3.28 -9.91
CA ARG A 595 -31.39 -2.67 -8.97
C ARG A 595 -31.61 -3.48 -7.68
N ALA A 596 -31.41 -4.79 -7.70
CA ALA A 596 -31.60 -5.67 -6.54
C ALA A 596 -30.70 -5.28 -5.35
N GLY A 597 -29.55 -4.65 -5.63
CA GLY A 597 -28.64 -4.13 -4.62
C GLY A 597 -28.99 -2.73 -4.08
N ILE A 598 -30.00 -2.04 -4.62
CA ILE A 598 -30.40 -0.70 -4.20
C ILE A 598 -31.47 -0.84 -3.10
N PRO A 599 -31.29 -0.22 -1.92
CA PRO A 599 -32.36 -0.19 -0.90
C PRO A 599 -33.65 0.38 -1.50
N GLN A 600 -34.69 -0.45 -1.58
CA GLN A 600 -36.00 -0.02 -2.06
C GLN A 600 -36.82 0.49 -0.87
N LEU A 601 -37.45 1.64 -1.04
CA LEU A 601 -38.56 2.01 -0.17
C LEU A 601 -39.68 1.00 -0.45
N SER A 602 -40.27 0.42 0.59
CA SER A 602 -41.47 -0.40 0.43
C SER A 602 -42.48 0.41 -0.36
N GLU A 603 -43.01 -0.15 -1.46
CA GLU A 603 -44.18 0.42 -2.12
C GLU A 603 -45.34 0.33 -1.11
N GLU A 604 -45.48 1.34 -0.26
CA GLU A 604 -46.72 1.56 0.46
C GLU A 604 -47.80 1.77 -0.60
N ALA A 605 -48.87 0.98 -0.47
CA ALA A 605 -50.07 1.05 -1.28
C ALA A 605 -50.46 2.51 -1.59
N PRO A 606 -50.99 2.81 -2.78
CA PRO A 606 -51.25 4.18 -3.21
C PRO A 606 -52.00 4.94 -2.10
N LEU A 607 -51.37 5.99 -1.57
CA LEU A 607 -51.97 6.91 -0.62
C LEU A 607 -53.31 7.36 -1.19
N SER A 608 -54.41 6.77 -0.71
CA SER A 608 -55.74 7.20 -1.07
C SER A 608 -55.95 8.57 -0.44
N PHE A 609 -55.74 9.62 -1.23
CA PHE A 609 -56.19 10.96 -0.86
C PHE A 609 -57.72 10.96 -0.89
N THR A 610 -58.36 10.46 0.17
CA THR A 610 -59.75 10.81 0.46
C THR A 610 -59.78 12.28 0.82
N ARG A 611 -60.10 13.13 -0.15
CA ARG A 611 -60.55 14.50 0.11
C ARG A 611 -61.76 14.40 1.04
N GLN A 612 -61.57 14.67 2.33
CA GLN A 612 -62.69 15.04 3.17
C GLN A 612 -63.18 16.42 2.71
N PRO A 613 -64.48 16.61 2.44
CA PRO A 613 -65.01 17.93 2.14
C PRO A 613 -64.94 18.78 3.41
N SER A 614 -64.32 19.95 3.31
CA SER A 614 -64.24 20.94 4.38
C SER A 614 -65.66 21.32 4.87
N PRO A 615 -65.86 21.51 6.18
CA PRO A 615 -67.17 21.93 6.70
C PRO A 615 -67.50 23.33 6.21
N ALA A 616 -68.70 23.49 5.64
CA ALA A 616 -69.22 24.75 5.15
C ALA A 616 -69.33 25.79 6.28
N ILE A 617 -68.56 26.87 6.17
CA ILE A 617 -68.66 28.05 7.04
C ILE A 617 -69.94 28.80 6.66
N LYS A 618 -70.94 28.82 7.55
CA LYS A 618 -72.11 29.70 7.42
C LYS A 618 -71.72 31.12 7.78
N ALA A 619 -72.01 32.04 6.86
CA ALA A 619 -71.83 33.48 7.02
C ALA A 619 -72.79 34.04 8.08
N GLY A 620 -72.25 34.81 9.03
CA GLY A 620 -72.97 35.67 9.96
C GLY A 620 -72.30 37.04 10.01
N THR A 621 -73.10 38.09 9.85
CA THR A 621 -72.73 39.47 9.49
C THR A 621 -72.40 40.40 10.66
N ALA A 622 -71.53 41.40 10.36
CA ALA A 622 -71.41 42.77 10.90
C ALA A 622 -70.36 43.06 12.03
N PRO A 623 -69.87 44.32 12.20
CA PRO A 623 -69.26 45.22 11.20
C PRO A 623 -67.94 45.95 11.64
N VAL A 624 -67.06 46.22 10.64
CA VAL A 624 -66.09 47.33 10.34
C VAL A 624 -65.79 48.41 11.44
N SER A 625 -64.53 48.64 11.90
CA SER A 625 -63.50 49.61 11.38
C SER A 625 -62.48 50.04 12.51
N PRO A 626 -61.41 50.86 12.30
CA PRO A 626 -60.19 50.57 11.51
C PRO A 626 -58.82 51.08 12.11
N SER A 627 -57.70 50.67 11.45
CA SER A 627 -56.35 51.30 11.38
C SER A 627 -55.38 51.12 12.58
N LYS A 628 -54.05 50.94 12.43
CA LYS A 628 -53.05 51.56 11.52
C LYS A 628 -51.84 50.67 11.18
N ARG A 629 -51.22 50.99 10.03
CA ARG A 629 -49.83 50.77 9.55
C ARG A 629 -48.77 51.05 10.66
N ALA A 630 -47.52 50.59 10.64
CA ALA A 630 -46.55 50.57 9.54
C ALA A 630 -45.29 49.72 9.86
N THR A 631 -44.60 49.38 8.78
CA THR A 631 -43.25 48.79 8.62
C THR A 631 -42.09 49.71 9.05
N MET A 632 -41.01 49.16 9.64
CA MET A 632 -39.61 49.17 9.13
C MET A 632 -38.56 48.88 10.26
N THR A 633 -37.78 47.82 10.00
CA THR A 633 -36.37 47.45 10.32
C THR A 633 -35.38 48.52 10.87
N PRO A 634 -34.10 48.17 11.20
CA PRO A 634 -33.58 47.33 12.29
C PRO A 634 -32.42 48.05 13.06
N MET A 635 -31.95 47.59 14.22
CA MET A 635 -30.59 47.91 14.69
C MET A 635 -30.03 46.87 15.66
N MET A 636 -28.75 46.56 15.42
CA MET A 636 -27.83 45.82 16.28
C MET A 636 -27.80 46.34 17.72
N THR A 637 -27.57 45.45 18.68
CA THR A 637 -26.37 45.51 19.55
C THR A 637 -26.21 44.22 20.35
N SER A 638 -24.95 43.78 20.40
CA SER A 638 -24.36 42.79 21.28
C SER A 638 -24.65 43.04 22.77
N ILE A 639 -24.56 42.00 23.58
CA ILE A 639 -23.67 41.86 24.76
C ILE A 639 -24.15 40.63 25.56
N LEU A 640 -23.26 39.67 25.78
CA LEU A 640 -23.00 39.07 27.11
C LEU A 640 -21.91 37.99 27.00
N PRO A 641 -20.80 38.13 27.75
CA PRO A 641 -19.82 37.07 27.98
C PRO A 641 -20.02 36.42 29.37
N GLU A 642 -19.18 35.41 29.63
CA GLU A 642 -18.80 34.86 30.95
C GLU A 642 -19.79 33.86 31.59
N LEU A 643 -19.37 32.76 32.23
CA LEU A 643 -18.06 32.22 32.58
C LEU A 643 -18.24 30.75 33.05
N LEU A 644 -17.11 30.04 33.06
CA LEU A 644 -16.79 28.69 33.57
C LEU A 644 -16.93 27.53 32.58
#